data_AF-A0A1X7VCS9-F1
#
_entry.id   AF-A0A1X7VCS9-F1
#
_cell.length_a   1.000
_cell.length_b   1.000
_cell.length_c   1.000
_cell.angle_alpha   90.00
_cell.angle_beta   90.00
_cell.angle_gamma   90.00
#
_symmetry.space_group_name_H-M   'P 1'
#
loop_
_entity.id
_entity.type
_entity.pdbx_description
1 polymer ?
#
loop_
_entity_poly.entity_id
_entity_poly.type
_entity_poly.pdbx_seq_one_letter_code
_entity_poly.pdbx_strand_id
1 'polypeptide(L)'
;QYSDHITISNISLNFFDCTVEFISSNNITITNFSLFGSMLGMLWLSNAFDVNISSSVFNVDSFIYYDPLPAYSSELLHYSLTLTNVTLKWLKGSGNQMFIVLNHGTSYNVSITINHLNSPQSLLFKVCDSIFNSFITKSSFHDNNVDAAIDIKFCDNLYSTNYTYPGSRSHSNVILIEDNQFYNNWYGIQINAEKYLPGAVNYHIVIKSCLMRDNELGGLDIDATFLRFLQIDIIDTELIGNKENRIMNSNAISLSNVTVANNTSTGLTLKRSLVTIKNNLIFRKNTGVVGGGLAINDSSRLIVSSSANLEFIDNHASYKGGGIYAELSAYDDIKLMTPNIPLTLINNSAGLVGGDMYGVSHMTHTNQFNLTNPNISSTGVPFQFKFTHKNINSTSDAEHICFCDPHTTSNYENCLHNVSDQYIYPGQALKFNVALFGLNYFKSKTLTDGTVQILNDTSSLLSQTQIPNTCSLIECTPKLIQTGQYQSYLSIDYIHSLPTKIFPSFIVKECPIGFSIDKSQGSCTCSQSVSRENVKCDINNLNITHNGLLWIGTYDTSTPFNANATNPNACIITEDCLLYCSPNFVTFQLNDTDTQCVDNRGHRMCGSCTEGYSLLMGSNKRYGKISRLMGSHAVPVLSTLTFLSYTKLVRTIVIVLHKREVTLHCTNESVRSVSLWYEDPNVEYAKGKHAGLFGFALLVSVFFVVPYTLFLLCHPVLEKYLSHFKLFKSWSRFKPIIDAYSGPMKDEYRFWPGLLLVSRIPVLLTVTFLKNESHVLLLAVATFILSLSFIFGGVYRKKLNNIIEFWFLLNLCIMASLSIAFTDESKVLIWYNTCLSVFIFSFILIVVYHLYLQLSHMKCFDVLIKKLFKKQDEDDEPLLDVTKSHLIVDQQRRAMVPSSTDVRRCASRESVVELF
;
A
#
# COMPACT_ATOMS: atom_id res chain seq x y z
N GLN A 1 -36.19 54.19 -20.53
CA GLN A 1 -36.68 55.50 -20.05
C GLN A 1 -36.06 55.70 -18.68
N TYR A 2 -35.38 56.84 -18.46
CA TYR A 2 -34.82 57.20 -17.15
C TYR A 2 -35.95 57.26 -16.12
N SER A 3 -35.90 56.38 -15.13
CA SER A 3 -36.86 56.35 -14.03
C SER A 3 -36.14 56.79 -12.76
N ASP A 4 -36.76 57.67 -12.00
CA ASP A 4 -36.18 58.26 -10.78
C ASP A 4 -37.20 58.13 -9.64
N HIS A 5 -36.73 57.84 -8.42
CA HIS A 5 -37.53 57.68 -7.21
C HIS A 5 -38.56 56.53 -7.27
N ILE A 6 -38.11 55.32 -7.60
CA ILE A 6 -38.96 54.13 -7.68
C ILE A 6 -39.04 53.45 -6.32
N THR A 7 -40.25 53.15 -5.83
CA THR A 7 -40.46 52.36 -4.61
C THR A 7 -41.31 51.13 -4.89
N ILE A 8 -40.78 49.94 -4.61
CA ILE A 8 -41.50 48.66 -4.61
C ILE A 8 -41.54 48.15 -3.18
N SER A 9 -42.73 47.89 -2.65
CA SER A 9 -42.87 47.39 -1.28
C SER A 9 -43.98 46.36 -1.13
N ASN A 10 -43.76 45.34 -0.30
CA ASN A 10 -44.75 44.33 0.08
C ASN A 10 -45.39 43.58 -1.10
N ILE A 11 -44.60 43.20 -2.11
CA ILE A 11 -45.08 42.46 -3.27
C ILE A 11 -44.46 41.05 -3.26
N SER A 12 -45.29 40.04 -3.53
CA SER A 12 -44.84 38.69 -3.83
C SER A 12 -45.21 38.33 -5.26
N LEU A 13 -44.20 38.07 -6.07
CA LEU A 13 -44.34 37.69 -7.47
C LEU A 13 -43.89 36.24 -7.63
N ASN A 14 -44.79 35.40 -8.11
CA ASN A 14 -44.52 34.00 -8.41
C ASN A 14 -44.85 33.78 -9.88
N PHE A 15 -43.86 33.92 -10.75
CA PHE A 15 -44.05 33.88 -12.20
C PHE A 15 -43.39 32.64 -12.81
N PHE A 16 -44.05 32.08 -13.84
CA PHE A 16 -43.37 31.34 -14.88
C PHE A 16 -42.78 32.38 -15.86
N ASP A 17 -41.48 32.69 -15.72
CA ASP A 17 -40.66 33.45 -16.69
C ASP A 17 -40.84 34.99 -16.79
N CYS A 18 -40.83 35.73 -15.67
CA CYS A 18 -40.76 37.20 -15.71
C CYS A 18 -39.44 37.75 -15.16
N THR A 19 -38.83 38.68 -15.90
CA THR A 19 -37.63 39.42 -15.53
C THR A 19 -38.00 40.79 -14.98
N VAL A 20 -37.39 41.18 -13.86
CA VAL A 20 -37.50 42.54 -13.31
C VAL A 20 -36.25 43.30 -13.70
N GLU A 21 -36.39 44.30 -14.57
CA GLU A 21 -35.27 45.07 -15.11
C GLU A 21 -35.33 46.54 -14.69
N PHE A 22 -34.22 47.06 -14.18
CA PHE A 22 -33.98 48.48 -13.95
C PHE A 22 -32.76 48.91 -14.77
N ILE A 23 -32.98 49.83 -15.71
CA ILE A 23 -31.93 50.29 -16.64
C ILE A 23 -31.80 51.80 -16.52
N SER A 24 -30.60 52.29 -16.24
CA SER A 24 -30.26 53.73 -16.14
C SER A 24 -31.25 54.51 -15.27
N SER A 25 -31.44 54.07 -14.03
CA SER A 25 -32.48 54.55 -13.11
C SER A 25 -31.86 54.93 -11.76
N ASN A 26 -32.43 55.92 -11.07
CA ASN A 26 -31.90 56.47 -9.80
C ASN A 26 -32.91 56.32 -8.66
N ASN A 27 -32.41 56.30 -7.42
CA ASN A 27 -33.21 56.27 -6.19
C ASN A 27 -34.26 55.15 -6.19
N ILE A 28 -33.79 53.89 -6.20
CA ILE A 28 -34.65 52.70 -6.23
C ILE A 28 -34.71 52.09 -4.84
N THR A 29 -35.91 51.93 -4.30
CA THR A 29 -36.14 51.27 -3.00
C THR A 29 -37.02 50.05 -3.17
N ILE A 30 -36.52 48.86 -2.82
CA ILE A 30 -37.23 47.58 -2.85
C ILE A 30 -37.29 47.03 -1.42
N THR A 31 -38.47 46.86 -0.86
CA THR A 31 -38.65 46.38 0.52
C THR A 31 -39.67 45.26 0.61
N ASN A 32 -39.45 44.24 1.44
CA ASN A 32 -40.39 43.13 1.63
C ASN A 32 -40.86 42.52 0.29
N PHE A 33 -39.94 42.39 -0.66
CA PHE A 33 -40.22 41.90 -1.99
C PHE A 33 -39.85 40.42 -2.07
N SER A 34 -40.71 39.60 -2.67
CA SER A 34 -40.38 38.21 -2.93
C SER A 34 -40.58 37.87 -4.40
N LEU A 35 -39.52 37.32 -5.01
CA LEU A 35 -39.51 36.96 -6.42
C LEU A 35 -39.17 35.49 -6.56
N PHE A 36 -40.16 34.71 -6.99
CA PHE A 36 -40.06 33.29 -7.24
C PHE A 36 -40.25 33.02 -8.75
N GLY A 37 -39.28 32.33 -9.36
CA GLY A 37 -39.29 31.93 -10.77
C GLY A 37 -39.08 30.42 -10.93
N SER A 38 -39.35 29.86 -12.11
CA SER A 38 -39.19 28.42 -12.39
C SER A 38 -38.12 28.07 -13.43
N MET A 39 -37.66 29.00 -14.29
CA MET A 39 -36.56 28.75 -15.24
C MET A 39 -35.86 30.00 -15.82
N LEU A 40 -36.56 31.08 -16.21
CA LEU A 40 -35.94 32.24 -16.90
C LEU A 40 -36.08 33.60 -16.18
N GLY A 41 -36.73 33.66 -15.02
CA GLY A 41 -36.86 34.91 -14.27
C GLY A 41 -35.50 35.39 -13.76
N MET A 42 -35.21 36.69 -13.91
CA MET A 42 -33.98 37.32 -13.40
C MET A 42 -34.30 38.69 -12.78
N LEU A 43 -33.46 39.14 -11.85
CA LEU A 43 -33.37 40.53 -11.42
C LEU A 43 -32.20 41.18 -12.15
N TRP A 44 -32.46 42.12 -13.04
CA TRP A 44 -31.44 42.80 -13.83
C TRP A 44 -31.34 44.28 -13.46
N LEU A 45 -30.21 44.69 -12.92
CA LEU A 45 -29.88 46.07 -12.58
C LEU A 45 -28.73 46.53 -13.47
N SER A 46 -28.97 47.43 -14.42
CA SER A 46 -27.93 47.98 -15.29
C SER A 46 -27.87 49.49 -15.13
N ASN A 47 -26.75 50.01 -14.62
CA ASN A 47 -26.60 51.42 -14.23
C ASN A 47 -27.78 51.90 -13.36
N ALA A 48 -28.21 51.04 -12.43
CA ALA A 48 -29.17 51.39 -11.40
C ALA A 48 -28.41 52.00 -10.22
N PHE A 49 -28.67 53.27 -9.94
CA PHE A 49 -27.96 54.05 -8.95
C PHE A 49 -28.83 54.31 -7.71
N ASP A 50 -28.20 54.37 -6.54
CA ASP A 50 -28.85 54.56 -5.24
C ASP A 50 -29.98 53.55 -5.00
N VAL A 51 -29.59 52.28 -5.10
CA VAL A 51 -30.48 51.13 -4.94
C VAL A 51 -30.45 50.64 -3.49
N ASN A 52 -31.61 50.50 -2.88
CA ASN A 52 -31.78 49.92 -1.55
C ASN A 52 -32.77 48.76 -1.58
N ILE A 53 -32.26 47.55 -1.41
CA ILE A 53 -33.05 46.32 -1.29
C ILE A 53 -33.00 45.85 0.16
N SER A 54 -34.16 45.75 0.80
CA SER A 54 -34.25 45.29 2.19
C SER A 54 -35.33 44.23 2.41
N SER A 55 -35.06 43.31 3.35
CA SER A 55 -36.02 42.29 3.82
C SER A 55 -36.69 41.49 2.69
N SER A 56 -35.92 41.15 1.65
CA SER A 56 -36.44 40.60 0.39
C SER A 56 -35.92 39.19 0.12
N VAL A 57 -36.69 38.39 -0.63
CA VAL A 57 -36.38 36.99 -0.92
C VAL A 57 -36.36 36.75 -2.44
N PHE A 58 -35.24 36.27 -2.96
CA PHE A 58 -35.08 35.98 -4.38
C PHE A 58 -34.78 34.49 -4.60
N ASN A 59 -35.47 33.88 -5.55
CA ASN A 59 -35.19 32.52 -6.04
C ASN A 59 -34.84 32.53 -7.54
N VAL A 60 -34.26 33.63 -8.00
CA VAL A 60 -33.90 33.91 -9.39
C VAL A 60 -32.47 34.41 -9.45
N ASP A 61 -31.86 34.39 -10.63
CA ASP A 61 -30.56 35.01 -10.85
C ASP A 61 -30.63 36.53 -10.70
N SER A 62 -29.58 37.11 -10.13
CA SER A 62 -29.48 38.55 -9.91
C SER A 62 -28.25 39.08 -10.61
N PHE A 63 -28.45 39.93 -11.60
CA PHE A 63 -27.42 40.52 -12.42
C PHE A 63 -27.34 42.02 -12.16
N ILE A 64 -26.18 42.49 -11.68
CA ILE A 64 -25.93 43.89 -11.40
C ILE A 64 -24.72 44.34 -12.21
N TYR A 65 -24.95 45.27 -13.15
CA TYR A 65 -23.96 45.80 -14.08
C TYR A 65 -23.80 47.31 -13.92
N TYR A 66 -22.55 47.74 -13.77
CA TYR A 66 -22.16 49.15 -13.80
C TYR A 66 -21.19 49.40 -14.95
N ASP A 67 -21.65 50.13 -15.96
CA ASP A 67 -20.93 50.48 -17.18
C ASP A 67 -20.59 51.99 -17.23
N PRO A 68 -19.65 52.44 -18.08
CA PRO A 68 -19.21 53.83 -18.12
C PRO A 68 -20.34 54.73 -18.64
N LEU A 69 -20.51 55.91 -18.04
CA LEU A 69 -21.48 56.89 -18.53
C LEU A 69 -20.96 57.58 -19.80
N PRO A 70 -21.82 57.88 -20.80
CA PRO A 70 -21.41 58.48 -22.07
C PRO A 70 -20.96 59.95 -21.99
N ALA A 71 -21.10 60.61 -20.82
CA ALA A 71 -20.82 62.04 -20.63
C ALA A 71 -19.64 62.27 -19.67
N TYR A 72 -18.79 63.26 -20.00
CA TYR A 72 -17.73 63.73 -19.12
C TYR A 72 -18.32 64.54 -17.95
N SER A 73 -18.17 64.02 -16.74
CA SER A 73 -18.45 64.79 -15.52
C SER A 73 -17.20 65.54 -15.08
N SER A 74 -17.35 66.81 -14.67
CA SER A 74 -16.30 67.59 -14.01
C SER A 74 -16.10 67.19 -12.54
N GLU A 75 -17.04 66.45 -11.96
CA GLU A 75 -17.03 65.98 -10.57
C GLU A 75 -17.14 64.45 -10.50
N LEU A 76 -16.43 63.83 -9.55
CA LEU A 76 -16.54 62.38 -9.32
C LEU A 76 -17.86 62.08 -8.57
N LEU A 77 -18.87 61.65 -9.32
CA LEU A 77 -20.19 61.32 -8.76
C LEU A 77 -20.09 60.06 -7.88
N HIS A 78 -20.90 60.02 -6.82
CA HIS A 78 -20.98 58.88 -5.91
C HIS A 78 -22.38 58.27 -5.92
N TYR A 79 -22.44 56.94 -6.04
CA TYR A 79 -23.68 56.17 -6.04
C TYR A 79 -23.58 54.99 -5.09
N SER A 80 -24.73 54.49 -4.64
CA SER A 80 -24.80 53.40 -3.67
C SER A 80 -25.65 52.20 -4.13
N LEU A 81 -25.26 51.01 -3.70
CA LEU A 81 -26.03 49.77 -3.74
C LEU A 81 -26.06 49.17 -2.35
N THR A 82 -27.25 49.00 -1.78
CA THR A 82 -27.44 48.48 -0.43
C THR A 82 -28.37 47.27 -0.45
N LEU A 83 -27.90 46.16 0.10
CA LEU A 83 -28.65 44.90 0.30
C LEU A 83 -28.67 44.60 1.80
N THR A 84 -29.85 44.58 2.41
CA THR A 84 -30.00 44.35 3.85
C THR A 84 -31.05 43.28 4.14
N ASN A 85 -30.72 42.28 4.97
CA ASN A 85 -31.64 41.16 5.29
C ASN A 85 -32.22 40.50 4.03
N VAL A 86 -31.37 40.18 3.05
CA VAL A 86 -31.78 39.54 1.80
C VAL A 86 -31.57 38.04 1.90
N THR A 87 -32.52 37.25 1.42
CA THR A 87 -32.37 35.79 1.31
C THR A 87 -32.39 35.37 -0.14
N LEU A 88 -31.32 34.74 -0.60
CA LEU A 88 -31.29 34.06 -1.90
C LEU A 88 -31.65 32.59 -1.68
N LYS A 89 -32.40 31.98 -2.60
CA LYS A 89 -32.79 30.57 -2.54
C LYS A 89 -32.33 29.84 -3.79
N TRP A 90 -32.06 28.55 -3.64
CA TRP A 90 -31.61 27.71 -4.73
C TRP A 90 -32.79 27.28 -5.62
N LEU A 91 -32.62 27.38 -6.93
CA LEU A 91 -33.54 26.82 -7.91
C LEU A 91 -33.00 25.47 -8.39
N LYS A 92 -33.79 24.39 -8.26
CA LYS A 92 -33.33 23.05 -8.63
C LYS A 92 -32.97 22.96 -10.12
N GLY A 93 -31.68 22.81 -10.43
CA GLY A 93 -31.19 22.48 -11.78
C GLY A 93 -30.57 23.64 -12.57
N SER A 94 -30.42 24.82 -11.97
CA SER A 94 -29.72 25.96 -12.57
C SER A 94 -28.56 26.39 -11.67
N GLY A 95 -27.42 26.72 -12.27
CA GLY A 95 -26.24 27.26 -11.58
C GLY A 95 -26.48 28.71 -11.18
N ASN A 96 -27.49 28.96 -10.35
CA ASN A 96 -27.93 30.31 -10.04
C ASN A 96 -26.89 31.06 -9.21
N GLN A 97 -26.53 32.25 -9.65
CA GLN A 97 -25.53 33.10 -9.01
C GLN A 97 -26.01 34.55 -8.96
N MET A 98 -25.53 35.29 -7.96
CA MET A 98 -25.60 36.74 -7.94
C MET A 98 -24.34 37.30 -8.58
N PHE A 99 -24.51 38.05 -9.66
CA PHE A 99 -23.43 38.70 -10.41
C PHE A 99 -23.39 40.18 -10.07
N ILE A 100 -22.22 40.65 -9.62
CA ILE A 100 -21.92 42.08 -9.54
C ILE A 100 -20.72 42.35 -10.44
N VAL A 101 -20.94 43.12 -11.50
CA VAL A 101 -19.94 43.45 -12.51
C VAL A 101 -19.69 44.96 -12.52
N LEU A 102 -18.46 45.34 -12.18
CA LEU A 102 -18.00 46.73 -12.13
C LEU A 102 -17.08 46.99 -13.32
N ASN A 103 -17.59 47.72 -14.31
CA ASN A 103 -16.89 48.03 -15.56
C ASN A 103 -17.10 49.48 -15.98
N HIS A 104 -16.96 50.43 -15.05
CA HIS A 104 -17.31 51.83 -15.28
C HIS A 104 -16.13 52.80 -15.25
N GLY A 105 -14.89 52.30 -15.23
CA GLY A 105 -13.71 53.16 -15.23
C GLY A 105 -13.69 54.11 -14.04
N THR A 106 -13.24 55.33 -14.31
CA THR A 106 -13.23 56.43 -13.34
C THR A 106 -14.43 57.37 -13.53
N SER A 107 -15.49 56.93 -14.23
CA SER A 107 -16.66 57.76 -14.53
C SER A 107 -17.45 58.17 -13.28
N TYR A 108 -17.48 57.32 -12.26
CA TYR A 108 -18.15 57.54 -10.98
C TYR A 108 -17.59 56.56 -9.93
N ASN A 109 -17.96 56.75 -8.67
CA ASN A 109 -17.60 55.89 -7.54
C ASN A 109 -18.85 55.16 -7.01
N VAL A 110 -18.76 53.84 -6.82
CA VAL A 110 -19.86 53.03 -6.28
C VAL A 110 -19.55 52.51 -4.88
N SER A 111 -20.44 52.75 -3.92
CA SER A 111 -20.42 52.08 -2.61
C SER A 111 -21.40 50.91 -2.59
N ILE A 112 -20.90 49.70 -2.33
CA ILE A 112 -21.69 48.48 -2.26
C ILE A 112 -21.71 48.03 -0.80
N THR A 113 -22.90 47.88 -0.23
CA THR A 113 -23.09 47.38 1.14
C THR A 113 -24.02 46.18 1.12
N ILE A 114 -23.51 45.02 1.53
CA ILE A 114 -24.25 43.78 1.69
C ILE A 114 -24.21 43.41 3.17
N ASN A 115 -25.36 43.36 3.82
CA ASN A 115 -25.46 43.12 5.25
C ASN A 115 -26.57 42.11 5.56
N HIS A 116 -26.25 41.06 6.32
CA HIS A 116 -27.17 39.96 6.60
C HIS A 116 -27.75 39.32 5.33
N LEU A 117 -26.89 39.00 4.36
CA LEU A 117 -27.26 38.17 3.22
C LEU A 117 -27.22 36.70 3.63
N ASN A 118 -28.30 35.95 3.40
CA ASN A 118 -28.31 34.49 3.55
C ASN A 118 -28.49 33.84 2.19
N SER A 119 -27.50 33.07 1.74
CA SER A 119 -27.46 32.60 0.35
C SER A 119 -26.87 31.19 0.21
N PRO A 120 -27.58 30.27 -0.45
CA PRO A 120 -26.99 29.07 -1.04
C PRO A 120 -26.52 29.27 -2.49
N GLN A 121 -26.70 30.47 -3.05
CA GLN A 121 -26.16 30.86 -4.34
C GLN A 121 -24.76 31.48 -4.17
N SER A 122 -23.92 31.35 -5.20
CA SER A 122 -22.62 32.03 -5.27
C SER A 122 -22.80 33.54 -5.48
N LEU A 123 -21.91 34.33 -4.87
CA LEU A 123 -21.73 35.74 -5.21
C LEU A 123 -20.47 35.90 -6.06
N LEU A 124 -20.66 36.13 -7.37
CA LEU A 124 -19.56 36.46 -8.28
C LEU A 124 -19.37 37.98 -8.34
N PHE A 125 -18.20 38.42 -7.89
CA PHE A 125 -17.77 39.81 -7.88
C PHE A 125 -16.72 40.02 -8.97
N LYS A 126 -17.13 40.54 -10.13
CA LYS A 126 -16.26 40.78 -11.28
C LYS A 126 -15.84 42.25 -11.34
N VAL A 127 -14.56 42.50 -11.12
CA VAL A 127 -13.98 43.83 -11.00
C VAL A 127 -13.10 44.14 -12.22
N CYS A 128 -13.47 45.18 -12.97
CA CYS A 128 -12.61 45.79 -13.98
C CYS A 128 -12.02 47.11 -13.44
N ASP A 129 -11.32 47.91 -14.26
CA ASP A 129 -10.82 49.26 -13.88
C ASP A 129 -12.02 50.11 -13.44
N SER A 130 -12.24 50.26 -12.14
CA SER A 130 -13.42 50.91 -11.56
C SER A 130 -13.10 51.44 -10.17
N ILE A 131 -13.64 52.60 -9.78
CA ILE A 131 -13.53 53.13 -8.41
C ILE A 131 -14.73 52.66 -7.60
N PHE A 132 -14.50 51.90 -6.54
CA PHE A 132 -15.57 51.41 -5.68
C PHE A 132 -15.08 51.04 -4.28
N ASN A 133 -16.04 50.96 -3.35
CA ASN A 133 -15.85 50.31 -2.06
C ASN A 133 -16.95 49.28 -1.85
N SER A 134 -16.60 48.09 -1.37
CA SER A 134 -17.54 47.01 -1.11
C SER A 134 -17.43 46.53 0.33
N PHE A 135 -18.56 46.42 1.02
CA PHE A 135 -18.66 45.96 2.40
C PHE A 135 -19.65 44.80 2.46
N ILE A 136 -19.17 43.59 2.75
CA ILE A 136 -19.96 42.38 2.92
C ILE A 136 -19.86 41.97 4.39
N THR A 137 -20.95 42.08 5.12
CA THR A 137 -20.96 41.93 6.57
C THR A 137 -22.08 41.01 7.07
N LYS A 138 -21.81 40.26 8.16
CA LYS A 138 -22.82 39.48 8.90
C LYS A 138 -23.66 38.53 8.03
N SER A 139 -23.06 38.03 6.95
CA SER A 139 -23.71 37.24 5.92
C SER A 139 -23.32 35.76 6.02
N SER A 140 -24.19 34.88 5.54
CA SER A 140 -24.04 33.43 5.61
C SER A 140 -24.19 32.84 4.22
N PHE A 141 -23.16 32.12 3.78
CA PHE A 141 -23.12 31.42 2.50
C PHE A 141 -22.99 29.92 2.73
N HIS A 142 -23.93 29.14 2.21
CA HIS A 142 -24.01 27.73 2.59
C HIS A 142 -24.57 26.77 1.53
N ASP A 143 -24.16 25.51 1.60
CA ASP A 143 -24.71 24.42 0.77
C ASP A 143 -24.59 24.68 -0.77
N ASN A 144 -23.56 25.41 -1.20
CA ASN A 144 -23.24 25.62 -2.62
C ASN A 144 -22.25 24.56 -3.14
N ASN A 145 -22.75 23.60 -3.92
CA ASN A 145 -21.95 22.51 -4.46
C ASN A 145 -21.44 22.76 -5.89
N VAL A 146 -21.62 23.97 -6.43
CA VAL A 146 -21.30 24.29 -7.85
C VAL A 146 -20.12 25.23 -7.97
N ASP A 147 -20.01 26.23 -7.10
CA ASP A 147 -19.00 27.30 -7.18
C ASP A 147 -18.52 27.72 -5.78
N ALA A 148 -17.53 28.62 -5.73
CA ALA A 148 -17.17 29.29 -4.49
C ALA A 148 -18.35 30.12 -3.95
N ALA A 149 -18.48 30.23 -2.62
CA ALA A 149 -19.51 31.06 -2.02
C ALA A 149 -19.34 32.55 -2.37
N ILE A 150 -18.11 33.06 -2.31
CA ILE A 150 -17.72 34.33 -2.91
C ILE A 150 -16.57 34.08 -3.89
N ASP A 151 -16.74 34.50 -5.14
CA ASP A 151 -15.71 34.45 -6.17
C ASP A 151 -15.38 35.88 -6.61
N ILE A 152 -14.13 36.31 -6.44
CA ILE A 152 -13.65 37.62 -6.88
C ILE A 152 -12.79 37.44 -8.12
N LYS A 153 -13.28 37.93 -9.26
CA LYS A 153 -12.60 37.84 -10.56
C LYS A 153 -12.21 39.22 -11.09
N PHE A 154 -11.04 39.30 -11.72
CA PHE A 154 -10.57 40.52 -12.38
C PHE A 154 -10.66 40.41 -13.91
N CYS A 155 -10.98 41.51 -14.60
CA CYS A 155 -11.23 41.50 -16.05
C CYS A 155 -9.95 41.46 -16.92
N ASP A 156 -10.05 40.73 -18.04
CA ASP A 156 -8.96 40.35 -18.96
C ASP A 156 -8.44 41.45 -19.92
N ASN A 157 -9.24 42.46 -20.24
CA ASN A 157 -8.94 43.45 -21.29
C ASN A 157 -9.44 44.83 -20.89
N LEU A 158 -8.49 45.75 -20.60
CA LEU A 158 -8.79 47.16 -20.42
C LEU A 158 -8.25 47.93 -21.63
N TYR A 159 -9.09 48.06 -22.64
CA TYR A 159 -9.03 49.28 -23.44
C TYR A 159 -9.41 50.40 -22.48
N SER A 160 -8.47 51.28 -22.13
CA SER A 160 -8.78 52.46 -21.33
C SER A 160 -9.95 53.18 -22.00
N THR A 161 -11.13 53.13 -21.41
CA THR A 161 -12.27 53.88 -21.93
C THR A 161 -11.85 55.35 -21.94
N ASN A 162 -11.96 56.02 -23.08
CA ASN A 162 -11.48 57.41 -23.29
C ASN A 162 -12.03 58.43 -22.27
N TYR A 163 -13.05 58.05 -21.49
CA TYR A 163 -13.72 58.85 -20.48
C TYR A 163 -13.04 58.69 -19.11
N THR A 164 -11.92 59.40 -18.90
CA THR A 164 -11.13 59.33 -17.65
C THR A 164 -11.19 60.63 -16.86
N TYR A 165 -11.42 60.52 -15.55
CA TYR A 165 -11.29 61.65 -14.63
C TYR A 165 -9.80 61.87 -14.30
N PRO A 166 -9.22 63.07 -14.54
CA PRO A 166 -7.78 63.31 -14.46
C PRO A 166 -7.19 63.29 -13.02
N GLY A 167 -8.02 63.28 -11.97
CA GLY A 167 -7.59 63.23 -10.56
C GLY A 167 -7.64 61.84 -9.89
N SER A 168 -7.90 60.77 -10.63
CA SER A 168 -8.26 59.44 -10.10
C SER A 168 -7.09 58.53 -9.66
N ARG A 169 -5.83 58.89 -9.97
CA ARG A 169 -4.63 58.04 -9.79
C ARG A 169 -4.22 57.73 -8.33
N SER A 170 -5.05 58.05 -7.34
CA SER A 170 -4.73 57.90 -5.90
C SER A 170 -5.80 57.19 -5.06
N HIS A 171 -6.89 56.68 -5.66
CA HIS A 171 -7.94 55.99 -4.90
C HIS A 171 -7.60 54.50 -4.72
N SER A 172 -7.66 54.01 -3.49
CA SER A 172 -7.52 52.59 -3.17
C SER A 172 -8.92 52.00 -3.01
N ASN A 173 -9.26 50.99 -3.79
CA ASN A 173 -10.53 50.29 -3.67
C ASN A 173 -10.46 49.31 -2.52
N VAL A 174 -11.47 49.31 -1.65
CA VAL A 174 -11.54 48.42 -0.49
C VAL A 174 -12.66 47.41 -0.67
N ILE A 175 -12.35 46.13 -0.48
CA ILE A 175 -13.33 45.05 -0.32
C ILE A 175 -13.20 44.52 1.11
N LEU A 176 -14.15 44.85 1.97
CA LEU A 176 -14.23 44.35 3.34
C LEU A 176 -15.22 43.19 3.41
N ILE A 177 -14.76 42.04 3.87
CA ILE A 177 -15.55 40.84 4.15
C ILE A 177 -15.42 40.58 5.66
N GLU A 178 -16.42 40.97 6.44
CA GLU A 178 -16.36 40.95 7.91
C GLU A 178 -17.52 40.17 8.55
N ASP A 179 -17.26 39.42 9.62
CA ASP A 179 -18.27 38.68 10.39
C ASP A 179 -19.13 37.71 9.55
N ASN A 180 -18.56 37.11 8.50
CA ASN A 180 -19.29 36.22 7.59
C ASN A 180 -19.02 34.73 7.88
N GLN A 181 -19.99 33.88 7.54
CA GLN A 181 -19.91 32.43 7.68
C GLN A 181 -20.00 31.74 6.31
N PHE A 182 -19.11 30.79 6.06
CA PHE A 182 -19.03 30.02 4.82
C PHE A 182 -18.97 28.54 5.14
N TYR A 183 -20.02 27.77 4.89
CA TYR A 183 -20.04 26.35 5.23
C TYR A 183 -20.73 25.44 4.23
N ASN A 184 -20.25 24.21 4.08
CA ASN A 184 -20.76 23.24 3.10
C ASN A 184 -20.76 23.77 1.65
N ASN A 185 -19.81 24.64 1.30
CA ASN A 185 -19.65 25.09 -0.09
C ASN A 185 -18.49 24.33 -0.76
N TRP A 186 -18.31 24.54 -2.06
CA TRP A 186 -17.14 24.03 -2.76
C TRP A 186 -15.86 24.74 -2.28
N TYR A 187 -15.88 26.08 -2.37
CA TYR A 187 -14.92 26.97 -1.69
C TYR A 187 -15.66 28.01 -0.85
N GLY A 188 -15.06 28.45 0.27
CA GLY A 188 -15.57 29.58 1.03
C GLY A 188 -15.36 30.90 0.29
N ILE A 189 -14.09 31.27 0.09
CA ILE A 189 -13.70 32.45 -0.70
C ILE A 189 -12.68 32.05 -1.74
N GLN A 190 -12.94 32.45 -2.98
CA GLN A 190 -12.01 32.32 -4.10
C GLN A 190 -11.66 33.69 -4.67
N ILE A 191 -10.38 33.93 -4.94
CA ILE A 191 -9.88 35.15 -5.57
C ILE A 191 -8.98 34.74 -6.73
N ASN A 192 -9.41 35.02 -7.96
CA ASN A 192 -8.71 34.62 -9.17
C ASN A 192 -8.38 35.81 -10.07
N ALA A 193 -7.12 35.92 -10.48
CA ALA A 193 -6.66 36.87 -11.48
C ALA A 193 -6.17 36.15 -12.74
N GLU A 194 -6.89 36.32 -13.85
CA GLU A 194 -6.62 35.56 -15.09
C GLU A 194 -5.45 36.14 -15.93
N LYS A 195 -5.18 37.46 -15.87
CA LYS A 195 -4.11 38.14 -16.66
C LYS A 195 -3.58 39.44 -16.04
N TYR A 196 -2.50 39.96 -16.64
CA TYR A 196 -1.78 41.19 -16.27
C TYR A 196 -2.72 42.42 -16.25
N LEU A 197 -3.03 42.93 -15.05
CA LEU A 197 -3.67 44.24 -14.88
C LEU A 197 -2.60 45.33 -15.10
N PRO A 198 -2.69 46.15 -16.16
CA PRO A 198 -1.80 47.30 -16.33
C PRO A 198 -2.10 48.31 -15.22
N GLY A 199 -1.12 48.53 -14.34
CA GLY A 199 -1.30 49.19 -13.05
C GLY A 199 -1.72 50.66 -13.10
N ALA A 200 -2.99 50.92 -12.77
CA ALA A 200 -3.47 52.25 -12.38
C ALA A 200 -4.20 52.28 -11.02
N VAL A 201 -4.70 51.14 -10.51
CA VAL A 201 -5.57 51.10 -9.32
C VAL A 201 -5.09 50.06 -8.30
N ASN A 202 -5.07 50.47 -7.02
CA ASN A 202 -4.71 49.61 -5.89
C ASN A 202 -5.97 48.95 -5.32
N TYR A 203 -5.89 47.65 -5.05
CA TYR A 203 -6.96 46.89 -4.39
C TYR A 203 -6.51 46.46 -3.01
N HIS A 204 -7.36 46.70 -2.01
CA HIS A 204 -7.17 46.24 -0.64
C HIS A 204 -8.34 45.35 -0.24
N ILE A 205 -8.10 44.05 -0.10
CA ILE A 205 -9.09 43.08 0.34
C ILE A 205 -8.82 42.74 1.80
N VAL A 206 -9.83 42.91 2.65
CA VAL A 206 -9.75 42.63 4.08
C VAL A 206 -10.77 41.55 4.41
N ILE A 207 -10.31 40.38 4.82
CA ILE A 207 -11.13 39.27 5.31
C ILE A 207 -10.95 39.24 6.83
N LYS A 208 -12.02 39.54 7.57
CA LYS A 208 -11.95 39.74 9.02
C LYS A 208 -13.04 38.98 9.76
N SER A 209 -12.71 38.34 10.88
CA SER A 209 -13.70 37.73 11.78
C SER A 209 -14.62 36.72 11.07
N CYS A 210 -14.10 36.03 10.06
CA CYS A 210 -14.86 35.08 9.25
C CYS A 210 -14.67 33.63 9.73
N LEU A 211 -15.68 32.80 9.54
CA LEU A 211 -15.63 31.36 9.80
C LEU A 211 -15.89 30.59 8.50
N MET A 212 -14.90 29.84 8.02
CA MET A 212 -15.00 28.97 6.85
C MET A 212 -14.88 27.53 7.29
N ARG A 213 -15.97 26.76 7.24
CA ARG A 213 -15.97 25.38 7.72
C ARG A 213 -16.61 24.35 6.80
N ASP A 214 -16.09 23.13 6.85
CA ASP A 214 -16.69 21.97 6.18
C ASP A 214 -16.94 22.20 4.67
N ASN A 215 -16.09 23.01 4.01
CA ASN A 215 -16.15 23.22 2.56
C ASN A 215 -15.41 22.08 1.84
N GLU A 216 -16.01 21.58 0.75
CA GLU A 216 -15.62 20.33 0.10
C GLU A 216 -14.23 20.37 -0.54
N LEU A 217 -13.84 21.48 -1.17
CA LEU A 217 -12.50 21.66 -1.74
C LEU A 217 -11.60 22.52 -0.86
N GLY A 218 -12.10 23.63 -0.32
CA GLY A 218 -11.28 24.48 0.55
C GLY A 218 -12.01 25.63 1.20
N GLY A 219 -11.45 26.16 2.29
CA GLY A 219 -11.96 27.39 2.89
C GLY A 219 -11.58 28.58 2.01
N LEU A 220 -10.28 28.66 1.69
CA LEU A 220 -9.68 29.78 0.98
C LEU A 220 -8.85 29.31 -0.22
N ASP A 221 -9.08 29.91 -1.38
CA ASP A 221 -8.26 29.73 -2.59
C ASP A 221 -7.93 31.09 -3.21
N ILE A 222 -6.66 31.50 -3.10
CA ILE A 222 -6.17 32.77 -3.63
C ILE A 222 -5.14 32.49 -4.72
N ASP A 223 -5.46 32.89 -5.95
CA ASP A 223 -4.52 32.98 -7.06
C ASP A 223 -4.39 34.43 -7.54
N ALA A 224 -3.34 35.10 -7.07
CA ALA A 224 -3.08 36.50 -7.38
C ALA A 224 -2.15 36.69 -8.60
N THR A 225 -2.10 35.70 -9.52
CA THR A 225 -1.22 35.76 -10.69
C THR A 225 -1.36 37.11 -11.41
N PHE A 226 -0.26 37.88 -11.46
CA PHE A 226 -0.15 39.18 -12.13
C PHE A 226 -0.82 40.41 -11.48
N LEU A 227 -1.27 40.33 -10.22
CA LEU A 227 -1.74 41.49 -9.45
C LEU A 227 -0.60 42.20 -8.71
N ARG A 228 0.12 43.11 -9.39
CA ARG A 228 1.24 43.87 -8.78
C ARG A 228 0.84 44.78 -7.60
N PHE A 229 -0.43 45.19 -7.51
CA PHE A 229 -0.94 46.20 -6.56
C PHE A 229 -2.17 45.73 -5.76
N LEU A 230 -2.17 44.45 -5.37
CA LEU A 230 -3.20 43.87 -4.50
C LEU A 230 -2.62 43.61 -3.12
N GLN A 231 -3.23 44.16 -2.07
CA GLN A 231 -2.96 43.81 -0.68
C GLN A 231 -4.14 42.99 -0.15
N ILE A 232 -3.86 41.83 0.47
CA ILE A 232 -4.87 41.05 1.17
C ILE A 232 -4.49 40.91 2.65
N ASP A 233 -5.39 41.30 3.54
CA ASP A 233 -5.24 41.08 4.98
C ASP A 233 -6.30 40.10 5.48
N ILE A 234 -5.87 39.02 6.12
CA ILE A 234 -6.74 38.00 6.73
C ILE A 234 -6.56 38.07 8.24
N ILE A 235 -7.64 38.41 8.96
CA ILE A 235 -7.60 38.80 10.36
C ILE A 235 -8.67 38.03 11.15
N ASP A 236 -8.33 37.50 12.32
CA ASP A 236 -9.27 36.86 13.25
C ASP A 236 -10.17 35.80 12.57
N THR A 237 -9.62 35.02 11.63
CA THR A 237 -10.38 34.13 10.75
C THR A 237 -10.08 32.66 11.06
N GLU A 238 -11.12 31.82 11.04
CA GLU A 238 -11.05 30.38 11.31
C GLU A 238 -11.36 29.55 10.07
N LEU A 239 -10.46 28.61 9.72
CA LEU A 239 -10.55 27.69 8.58
C LEU A 239 -10.60 26.25 9.09
N ILE A 240 -11.81 25.70 9.29
CA ILE A 240 -12.02 24.45 10.04
C ILE A 240 -12.68 23.35 9.20
N GLY A 241 -12.13 22.14 9.14
CA GLY A 241 -12.83 21.01 8.50
C GLY A 241 -12.91 21.08 6.98
N ASN A 242 -12.18 22.00 6.35
CA ASN A 242 -12.10 22.09 4.89
C ASN A 242 -11.13 21.04 4.34
N LYS A 243 -11.11 20.84 3.03
CA LYS A 243 -10.11 19.95 2.42
C LYS A 243 -8.71 20.58 2.36
N GLU A 244 -8.52 21.71 1.69
CA GLU A 244 -7.23 22.44 1.64
C GLU A 244 -7.47 23.96 1.76
N ASN A 245 -6.47 24.74 2.17
CA ASN A 245 -6.44 26.19 1.94
C ASN A 245 -5.18 26.56 1.17
N ARG A 246 -5.32 27.41 0.15
CA ARG A 246 -4.24 27.67 -0.80
C ARG A 246 -4.04 29.14 -1.08
N ILE A 247 -2.77 29.53 -1.11
CA ILE A 247 -2.30 30.86 -1.51
C ILE A 247 -1.24 30.67 -2.57
N MET A 248 -1.47 31.24 -3.75
CA MET A 248 -0.52 31.19 -4.86
C MET A 248 -0.31 32.52 -5.58
N ASN A 249 0.90 32.66 -6.14
CA ASN A 249 1.32 33.77 -7.00
C ASN A 249 1.10 35.17 -6.38
N SER A 250 1.20 35.30 -5.05
CA SER A 250 0.87 36.55 -4.34
C SER A 250 2.05 37.11 -3.54
N ASN A 251 2.24 38.43 -3.58
CA ASN A 251 3.39 39.07 -2.93
C ASN A 251 3.05 39.93 -1.70
N ALA A 252 1.76 40.12 -1.40
CA ALA A 252 1.31 41.08 -0.39
C ALA A 252 0.09 40.54 0.38
N ILE A 253 0.28 39.39 1.05
CA ILE A 253 -0.71 38.82 1.95
C ILE A 253 -0.21 38.95 3.39
N SER A 254 -1.08 39.35 4.30
CA SER A 254 -0.82 39.27 5.73
C SER A 254 -1.86 38.46 6.49
N LEU A 255 -1.40 37.65 7.44
CA LEU A 255 -2.24 36.83 8.31
C LEU A 255 -2.06 37.28 9.76
N SER A 256 -3.17 37.45 10.47
CA SER A 256 -3.20 37.86 11.88
C SER A 256 -4.28 37.12 12.63
N ASN A 257 -3.94 36.36 13.67
CA ASN A 257 -4.89 35.57 14.47
C ASN A 257 -5.71 34.61 13.60
N VAL A 258 -5.02 33.81 12.79
CA VAL A 258 -5.67 32.83 11.91
C VAL A 258 -5.52 31.43 12.51
N THR A 259 -6.63 30.70 12.59
CA THR A 259 -6.66 29.30 13.04
C THR A 259 -7.09 28.39 11.92
N VAL A 260 -6.33 27.33 11.67
CA VAL A 260 -6.55 26.36 10.61
C VAL A 260 -6.59 24.97 11.24
N ALA A 261 -7.76 24.32 11.25
CA ALA A 261 -7.93 23.11 12.03
C ALA A 261 -8.78 22.02 11.38
N ASN A 262 -8.52 20.76 11.75
CA ASN A 262 -9.28 19.59 11.31
C ASN A 262 -9.42 19.45 9.79
N ASN A 263 -8.51 20.03 9.00
CA ASN A 263 -8.59 19.93 7.54
C ASN A 263 -8.13 18.55 7.07
N THR A 264 -8.74 18.04 5.98
CA THR A 264 -8.50 16.66 5.48
C THR A 264 -7.29 16.55 4.54
N SER A 265 -6.73 17.67 4.11
CA SER A 265 -5.42 17.83 3.47
C SER A 265 -4.65 18.94 4.18
N THR A 266 -3.49 19.31 3.64
CA THR A 266 -2.58 20.32 4.20
C THR A 266 -3.35 21.55 4.65
N GLY A 267 -3.13 21.97 5.90
CA GLY A 267 -3.85 23.08 6.50
C GLY A 267 -3.76 24.36 5.66
N LEU A 268 -2.54 24.77 5.30
CA LEU A 268 -2.28 25.90 4.39
C LEU A 268 -1.12 25.59 3.45
N THR A 269 -1.35 25.76 2.15
CA THR A 269 -0.34 25.58 1.10
C THR A 269 0.04 26.93 0.50
N LEU A 270 1.35 27.24 0.47
CA LEU A 270 1.92 28.41 -0.20
C LEU A 270 2.66 28.00 -1.48
N LYS A 271 2.40 28.67 -2.60
CA LYS A 271 3.11 28.47 -3.88
C LYS A 271 3.49 29.80 -4.51
N ARG A 272 4.77 30.01 -4.85
CA ARG A 272 5.29 31.28 -5.42
C ARG A 272 4.75 32.53 -4.70
N SER A 273 4.67 32.48 -3.38
CA SER A 273 3.98 33.52 -2.60
C SER A 273 4.83 34.08 -1.46
N LEU A 274 4.66 35.36 -1.16
CA LEU A 274 5.22 36.06 -0.01
C LEU A 274 4.11 36.38 0.99
N VAL A 275 4.11 35.69 2.13
CA VAL A 275 3.08 35.83 3.17
C VAL A 275 3.72 36.37 4.46
N THR A 276 3.09 37.38 5.07
CA THR A 276 3.55 37.98 6.33
C THR A 276 2.65 37.59 7.49
N ILE A 277 3.22 37.03 8.55
CA ILE A 277 2.52 36.69 9.79
C ILE A 277 2.68 37.83 10.80
N LYS A 278 1.58 38.50 11.13
CA LYS A 278 1.56 39.65 12.04
C LYS A 278 1.36 39.26 13.51
N ASN A 279 0.53 38.26 13.80
CA ASN A 279 0.19 37.82 15.16
C ASN A 279 0.09 36.29 15.22
N ASN A 280 -0.93 35.74 15.88
CA ASN A 280 -1.07 34.30 16.10
C ASN A 280 -1.39 33.57 14.78
N LEU A 281 -0.72 32.44 14.53
CA LEU A 281 -1.04 31.52 13.46
C LEU A 281 -1.03 30.09 14.02
N ILE A 282 -2.19 29.43 14.00
CA ILE A 282 -2.42 28.18 14.71
C ILE A 282 -2.89 27.10 13.74
N PHE A 283 -2.20 25.95 13.72
CA PHE A 283 -2.54 24.76 12.94
C PHE A 283 -2.81 23.58 13.86
N ARG A 284 -4.01 23.00 13.80
CA ARG A 284 -4.40 21.87 14.67
C ARG A 284 -5.04 20.72 13.92
N LYS A 285 -4.57 19.49 14.15
CA LYS A 285 -5.22 18.26 13.66
C LYS A 285 -5.47 18.25 12.15
N ASN A 286 -4.60 18.89 11.38
CA ASN A 286 -4.67 18.85 9.93
C ASN A 286 -3.89 17.63 9.41
N THR A 287 -4.37 17.03 8.32
CA THR A 287 -3.64 15.98 7.60
C THR A 287 -2.95 16.56 6.37
N GLY A 288 -2.17 15.80 5.61
CA GLY A 288 -1.52 16.31 4.39
C GLY A 288 -0.60 15.27 3.76
N VAL A 289 -0.16 15.49 2.53
CA VAL A 289 0.89 14.65 1.92
C VAL A 289 2.26 15.14 2.38
N VAL A 290 2.50 16.44 2.19
CA VAL A 290 3.64 17.17 2.72
C VAL A 290 3.11 18.37 3.49
N GLY A 291 3.66 18.68 4.66
CA GLY A 291 3.16 19.80 5.47
C GLY A 291 1.76 19.54 5.98
N GLY A 292 1.59 18.81 7.08
CA GLY A 292 0.24 18.60 7.64
C GLY A 292 -0.40 19.92 8.05
N GLY A 293 0.35 20.77 8.77
CA GLY A 293 -0.09 22.14 9.08
C GLY A 293 0.15 23.12 7.93
N LEU A 294 1.42 23.36 7.59
CA LEU A 294 1.86 24.36 6.61
C LEU A 294 2.82 23.74 5.58
N ALA A 295 2.57 23.97 4.30
CA ALA A 295 3.51 23.64 3.22
C ALA A 295 3.96 24.90 2.46
N ILE A 296 5.26 25.08 2.33
CA ILE A 296 5.91 26.20 1.64
C ILE A 296 6.62 25.64 0.41
N ASN A 297 6.07 25.89 -0.78
CA ASN A 297 6.54 25.32 -2.04
C ASN A 297 6.84 26.41 -3.08
N ASP A 298 7.51 26.03 -4.17
CA ASP A 298 7.77 26.86 -5.34
C ASP A 298 8.45 28.20 -5.00
N SER A 299 9.49 28.18 -4.15
CA SER A 299 10.20 29.39 -3.67
C SER A 299 9.31 30.41 -2.92
N SER A 300 8.23 29.95 -2.29
CA SER A 300 7.43 30.78 -1.39
C SER A 300 8.23 31.19 -0.17
N ARG A 301 7.86 32.33 0.43
CA ARG A 301 8.52 32.89 1.61
C ARG A 301 7.50 33.30 2.66
N LEU A 302 7.79 32.93 3.89
CA LEU A 302 7.04 33.32 5.07
C LEU A 302 7.85 34.36 5.85
N ILE A 303 7.34 35.59 5.95
CA ILE A 303 7.91 36.63 6.81
C ILE A 303 7.17 36.58 8.16
N VAL A 304 7.91 36.40 9.24
CA VAL A 304 7.33 36.32 10.58
C VAL A 304 7.71 37.58 11.36
N SER A 305 6.70 38.36 11.74
CA SER A 305 6.89 39.61 12.51
C SER A 305 7.22 39.33 13.98
N SER A 306 7.72 40.36 14.68
CA SER A 306 8.16 40.25 16.07
C SER A 306 7.05 39.94 17.08
N SER A 307 5.79 40.21 16.75
CA SER A 307 4.61 39.94 17.58
C SER A 307 3.95 38.58 17.29
N ALA A 308 4.46 37.83 16.31
CA ALA A 308 3.85 36.58 15.90
C ALA A 308 4.06 35.46 16.94
N ASN A 309 3.11 34.52 16.98
CA ASN A 309 3.21 33.27 17.73
C ASN A 309 2.67 32.14 16.85
N LEU A 310 3.48 31.11 16.64
CA LEU A 310 3.15 30.01 15.75
C LEU A 310 2.91 28.73 16.55
N GLU A 311 1.78 28.06 16.33
CA GLU A 311 1.44 26.80 16.97
C GLU A 311 1.07 25.73 15.96
N PHE A 312 1.71 24.56 16.05
CA PHE A 312 1.43 23.38 15.23
C PHE A 312 1.22 22.18 16.16
N ILE A 313 -0.03 21.73 16.27
CA ILE A 313 -0.45 20.71 17.24
C ILE A 313 -1.20 19.58 16.54
N ASP A 314 -0.81 18.33 16.80
CA ASP A 314 -1.46 17.11 16.30
C ASP A 314 -1.59 17.06 14.76
N ASN A 315 -0.71 17.74 14.00
CA ASN A 315 -0.77 17.70 12.54
C ASN A 315 -0.05 16.46 11.98
N HIS A 316 -0.53 15.91 10.87
CA HIS A 316 -0.01 14.70 10.27
C HIS A 316 0.28 14.87 8.77
N ALA A 317 1.46 14.46 8.32
CA ALA A 317 1.79 14.33 6.90
C ALA A 317 2.02 12.85 6.54
N SER A 318 1.49 12.37 5.41
CA SER A 318 1.73 10.99 4.97
C SER A 318 3.15 10.76 4.44
N TYR A 319 3.86 11.83 4.04
CA TYR A 319 5.24 11.76 3.54
C TYR A 319 6.19 12.57 4.43
N LYS A 320 6.17 13.91 4.38
CA LYS A 320 7.19 14.77 5.02
C LYS A 320 6.61 15.99 5.73
N GLY A 321 7.19 16.39 6.85
CA GLY A 321 6.87 17.67 7.50
C GLY A 321 5.48 17.70 8.13
N GLY A 322 5.25 16.95 9.20
CA GLY A 322 3.90 16.86 9.81
C GLY A 322 3.35 18.21 10.28
N GLY A 323 4.17 19.02 10.96
CA GLY A 323 3.83 20.41 11.28
C GLY A 323 4.09 21.34 10.10
N ILE A 324 5.36 21.51 9.76
CA ILE A 324 5.83 22.43 8.70
C ILE A 324 6.60 21.64 7.65
N TYR A 325 6.32 21.91 6.38
CA TYR A 325 7.14 21.50 5.25
C TYR A 325 7.62 22.74 4.50
N ALA A 326 8.93 22.85 4.30
CA ALA A 326 9.53 23.81 3.41
C ALA A 326 10.30 23.05 2.32
N GLU A 327 9.96 23.30 1.06
CA GLU A 327 10.75 22.84 -0.07
C GLU A 327 12.05 23.64 -0.10
N LEU A 328 13.21 22.98 0.02
CA LEU A 328 14.50 23.66 0.08
C LEU A 328 14.73 24.50 -1.18
N SER A 329 14.65 25.82 -1.04
CA SER A 329 15.07 26.78 -2.06
C SER A 329 16.46 27.36 -1.73
N ALA A 330 17.09 28.06 -2.67
CA ALA A 330 18.38 28.73 -2.46
C ALA A 330 18.35 29.86 -1.41
N TYR A 331 17.18 30.14 -0.81
CA TYR A 331 16.93 31.24 0.13
C TYR A 331 16.21 30.74 1.38
N ASP A 332 16.31 31.52 2.47
CA ASP A 332 15.54 31.25 3.68
C ASP A 332 14.02 31.37 3.39
N ASP A 333 13.33 30.23 3.26
CA ASP A 333 11.88 30.17 3.03
C ASP A 333 11.08 30.73 4.20
N ILE A 334 11.69 30.80 5.39
CA ILE A 334 11.12 31.43 6.58
C ILE A 334 12.08 32.51 7.07
N LYS A 335 11.64 33.77 7.01
CA LYS A 335 12.40 34.93 7.47
C LYS A 335 11.79 35.49 8.75
N LEU A 336 12.57 35.50 9.82
CA LEU A 336 12.21 36.13 11.09
C LEU A 336 12.64 37.60 11.07
N MET A 337 11.72 38.51 11.40
CA MET A 337 12.05 39.94 11.52
C MET A 337 12.82 40.25 12.80
N THR A 338 12.66 39.41 13.83
CA THR A 338 13.43 39.43 15.08
C THR A 338 13.71 37.99 15.54
N PRO A 339 14.80 37.74 16.28
CA PRO A 339 15.04 36.44 16.91
C PRO A 339 14.01 36.10 17.99
N ASN A 340 14.00 34.84 18.44
CA ASN A 340 13.25 34.36 19.60
C ASN A 340 11.72 34.47 19.49
N ILE A 341 11.19 34.45 18.27
CA ILE A 341 9.75 34.36 18.02
C ILE A 341 9.23 33.01 18.55
N PRO A 342 8.14 32.95 19.33
CA PRO A 342 7.60 31.70 19.84
C PRO A 342 7.15 30.74 18.73
N LEU A 343 7.58 29.49 18.83
CA LEU A 343 7.12 28.37 18.00
C LEU A 343 6.78 27.18 18.91
N THR A 344 5.55 26.68 18.79
CA THR A 344 5.06 25.48 19.49
C THR A 344 4.84 24.36 18.48
N LEU A 345 5.46 23.20 18.72
CA LEU A 345 5.36 21.98 17.92
C LEU A 345 5.01 20.82 18.86
N ILE A 346 3.77 20.36 18.84
CA ILE A 346 3.28 19.32 19.75
C ILE A 346 2.66 18.18 18.96
N ASN A 347 3.16 16.97 19.15
CA ASN A 347 2.57 15.73 18.64
C ASN A 347 2.30 15.74 17.12
N ASN A 348 3.16 16.42 16.35
CA ASN A 348 3.10 16.35 14.90
C ASN A 348 3.80 15.08 14.39
N SER A 349 3.32 14.52 13.29
CA SER A 349 3.84 13.25 12.77
C SER A 349 3.96 13.26 11.25
N ALA A 350 4.94 12.51 10.73
CA ALA A 350 5.13 12.32 9.30
C ALA A 350 5.30 10.83 9.01
N GLY A 351 4.75 10.34 7.90
CA GLY A 351 4.84 8.93 7.52
C GLY A 351 6.27 8.48 7.18
N LEU A 352 7.11 9.38 6.66
CA LEU A 352 8.53 9.09 6.38
C LEU A 352 9.48 9.78 7.36
N VAL A 353 9.59 11.12 7.30
CA VAL A 353 10.57 11.88 8.10
C VAL A 353 10.12 13.33 8.36
N GLY A 354 10.70 13.96 9.39
CA GLY A 354 10.41 15.36 9.74
C GLY A 354 9.02 15.54 10.33
N GLY A 355 8.71 14.80 11.40
CA GLY A 355 7.38 14.82 12.04
C GLY A 355 6.92 16.22 12.44
N ASP A 356 7.81 17.02 13.02
CA ASP A 356 7.52 18.42 13.35
C ASP A 356 7.80 19.34 12.17
N MET A 357 9.00 19.22 11.57
CA MET A 357 9.46 20.12 10.53
C MET A 357 10.27 19.39 9.47
N TYR A 358 10.07 19.75 8.20
CA TYR A 358 10.92 19.31 7.09
C TYR A 358 11.45 20.52 6.32
N GLY A 359 12.74 20.51 5.97
CA GLY A 359 13.40 21.53 5.13
C GLY A 359 13.87 22.79 5.86
N VAL A 360 13.59 22.92 7.16
CA VAL A 360 13.98 24.09 7.96
C VAL A 360 15.27 23.81 8.75
N SER A 361 16.41 23.78 8.06
CA SER A 361 17.73 23.43 8.63
C SER A 361 18.74 24.60 8.67
N HIS A 362 18.56 25.63 7.85
CA HIS A 362 19.56 26.69 7.65
C HIS A 362 19.42 27.93 8.57
N MET A 363 18.68 27.84 9.69
CA MET A 363 18.57 28.99 10.59
C MET A 363 19.92 29.30 11.27
N THR A 364 20.37 30.56 11.18
CA THR A 364 21.54 31.08 11.90
C THR A 364 21.17 31.34 13.36
N HIS A 365 22.16 31.37 14.27
CA HIS A 365 21.91 31.65 15.70
C HIS A 365 21.18 32.99 15.94
N THR A 366 21.26 33.93 15.01
CA THR A 366 20.58 35.23 15.07
C THR A 366 19.14 35.21 14.53
N ASN A 367 18.72 34.11 13.89
CA ASN A 367 17.42 33.94 13.24
C ASN A 367 16.73 32.63 13.71
N GLN A 368 16.84 32.26 15.00
CA GLN A 368 16.19 31.07 15.55
C GLN A 368 14.85 31.41 16.23
N PHE A 369 13.92 30.46 16.17
CA PHE A 369 12.67 30.48 16.94
C PHE A 369 12.95 30.17 18.41
N ASN A 370 12.13 30.71 19.30
CA ASN A 370 12.05 30.30 20.69
C ASN A 370 11.07 29.11 20.79
N LEU A 371 11.60 27.92 20.97
CA LEU A 371 10.82 26.69 21.04
C LEU A 371 10.13 26.57 22.39
N THR A 372 8.80 26.58 22.41
CA THR A 372 7.98 26.66 23.63
C THR A 372 7.30 25.33 24.01
N ASN A 373 7.76 24.22 23.42
CA ASN A 373 7.19 22.89 23.64
C ASN A 373 7.17 22.54 25.13
N PRO A 374 6.01 22.13 25.70
CA PRO A 374 5.96 21.68 27.08
C PRO A 374 6.79 20.41 27.26
N ASN A 375 7.62 20.37 28.31
CA ASN A 375 8.33 19.15 28.71
C ASN A 375 7.30 18.07 29.05
N ILE A 376 7.07 17.12 28.14
CA ILE A 376 6.32 15.90 28.46
C ILE A 376 7.27 15.02 29.28
N SER A 377 7.40 15.31 30.58
CA SER A 377 8.01 14.40 31.54
C SER A 377 7.01 13.28 31.84
N SER A 378 6.93 12.29 30.95
CA SER A 378 6.40 11.00 31.37
C SER A 378 7.39 10.40 32.37
N THR A 379 6.89 10.02 33.54
CA THR A 379 7.58 9.43 34.71
C THR A 379 8.11 10.44 35.74
N GLY A 380 7.41 10.49 36.87
CA GLY A 380 7.80 11.23 38.07
C GLY A 380 8.96 10.56 38.80
N VAL A 381 10.18 10.87 38.38
CA VAL A 381 11.38 10.65 39.21
C VAL A 381 12.28 11.89 39.09
N PRO A 382 12.61 12.59 40.20
CA PRO A 382 13.47 13.75 40.15
C PRO A 382 14.92 13.28 40.29
N PHE A 383 15.66 13.19 39.18
CA PHE A 383 17.12 13.22 39.25
C PHE A 383 17.72 14.10 38.16
N GLN A 384 18.57 15.02 38.63
CA GLN A 384 19.36 15.98 37.89
C GLN A 384 20.23 15.32 36.82
N PHE A 385 20.03 15.71 35.56
CA PHE A 385 21.12 16.09 34.66
C PHE A 385 20.64 17.21 33.74
N LYS A 386 21.36 18.34 33.78
CA LYS A 386 21.26 19.46 32.84
C LYS A 386 21.77 18.99 31.46
N PHE A 387 21.18 19.57 30.40
CA PHE A 387 21.32 19.30 28.95
C PHE A 387 20.37 18.24 28.39
N THR A 388 19.33 18.69 27.70
CA THR A 388 19.17 18.54 26.22
C THR A 388 17.83 19.12 25.78
N HIS A 389 17.84 20.12 24.88
CA HIS A 389 16.71 20.38 24.00
C HIS A 389 16.57 19.15 23.11
N LYS A 390 15.75 18.17 23.50
CA LYS A 390 15.59 16.90 22.77
C LYS A 390 14.11 16.60 22.63
N ASN A 391 13.61 16.80 21.42
CA ASN A 391 12.66 15.95 20.70
C ASN A 391 11.88 16.77 19.65
N ILE A 392 12.57 17.64 18.89
CA ILE A 392 11.98 18.12 17.64
C ILE A 392 12.38 17.14 16.55
N ASN A 393 11.41 16.44 16.00
CA ASN A 393 11.60 15.56 14.87
C ASN A 393 11.66 16.42 13.60
N SER A 394 12.88 16.84 13.23
CA SER A 394 13.12 17.64 12.04
C SER A 394 14.22 17.05 11.16
N THR A 395 14.12 17.26 9.85
CA THR A 395 15.16 16.89 8.87
C THR A 395 15.06 17.78 7.63
N SER A 396 16.06 17.75 6.76
CA SER A 396 16.04 18.34 5.42
C SER A 396 16.15 17.27 4.33
N ASP A 397 16.21 17.72 3.08
CA ASP A 397 16.66 16.90 1.95
C ASP A 397 18.07 16.34 2.20
N ALA A 398 18.42 15.28 1.46
CA ALA A 398 19.71 14.63 1.61
C ALA A 398 20.87 15.57 1.22
N GLU A 399 21.68 15.96 2.20
CA GLU A 399 22.91 16.75 1.99
C GLU A 399 24.17 15.87 2.06
N HIS A 400 24.07 14.75 2.79
CA HIS A 400 25.17 13.84 3.06
C HIS A 400 24.81 12.40 2.66
N ILE A 401 25.70 11.74 1.93
CA ILE A 401 25.65 10.30 1.68
C ILE A 401 26.73 9.61 2.54
N CYS A 402 26.45 8.39 3.00
CA CYS A 402 27.39 7.53 3.73
C CYS A 402 27.23 6.07 3.30
N PHE A 403 28.31 5.29 3.37
CA PHE A 403 28.18 3.84 3.40
C PHE A 403 27.64 3.38 4.76
N CYS A 404 26.82 2.33 4.76
CA CYS A 404 26.16 1.82 5.96
C CYS A 404 26.20 0.28 6.02
N ASP A 405 26.14 -0.26 7.24
CA ASP A 405 25.99 -1.69 7.48
C ASP A 405 24.51 -2.01 7.79
N PRO A 406 23.83 -2.85 6.97
CA PRO A 406 22.42 -3.20 7.17
C PRO A 406 22.15 -3.93 8.50
N HIS A 407 23.17 -4.49 9.15
CA HIS A 407 23.04 -5.18 10.43
C HIS A 407 23.20 -4.27 11.66
N THR A 408 23.66 -3.04 11.47
CA THR A 408 23.77 -2.06 12.56
C THR A 408 22.57 -1.12 12.56
N THR A 409 21.78 -1.15 13.62
CA THR A 409 20.67 -0.22 13.81
C THR A 409 21.20 1.14 14.23
N SER A 410 21.08 2.10 13.32
CA SER A 410 20.83 3.53 13.60
C SER A 410 21.77 4.21 14.61
N ASN A 411 23.04 4.40 14.27
CA ASN A 411 23.82 5.50 14.85
C ASN A 411 24.76 6.14 13.82
N TYR A 412 24.67 7.47 13.71
CA TYR A 412 25.43 8.32 12.79
C TYR A 412 26.96 8.21 12.96
N GLU A 413 27.43 7.76 14.13
CA GLU A 413 28.86 7.66 14.46
C GLU A 413 29.65 6.69 13.54
N ASN A 414 28.97 5.84 12.77
CA ASN A 414 29.60 4.88 11.85
C ASN A 414 29.43 5.26 10.36
N CYS A 415 29.37 6.55 10.00
CA CYS A 415 29.45 6.95 8.59
C CYS A 415 30.84 6.60 8.03
N LEU A 416 30.93 5.49 7.30
CA LEU A 416 32.15 5.08 6.63
C LEU A 416 32.29 5.87 5.32
N HIS A 417 33.32 6.72 5.24
CA HIS A 417 33.65 7.46 4.02
C HIS A 417 34.50 6.64 3.05
N ASN A 418 35.25 5.66 3.55
CA ASN A 418 36.03 4.72 2.76
C ASN A 418 35.55 3.30 3.05
N VAL A 419 35.30 2.54 1.99
CA VAL A 419 35.08 1.09 2.03
C VAL A 419 36.27 0.43 1.36
N SER A 420 36.58 -0.81 1.75
CA SER A 420 37.61 -1.60 1.09
C SER A 420 37.35 -1.73 -0.40
N ASP A 421 38.42 -1.64 -1.20
CA ASP A 421 38.36 -1.79 -2.66
C ASP A 421 37.58 -3.06 -3.05
N GLN A 422 36.56 -2.89 -3.89
CA GLN A 422 35.84 -4.04 -4.45
C GLN A 422 36.61 -4.58 -5.67
N TYR A 423 36.77 -5.89 -5.73
CA TYR A 423 37.33 -6.58 -6.88
C TYR A 423 36.19 -7.12 -7.75
N ILE A 424 36.08 -6.61 -8.98
CA ILE A 424 35.04 -7.02 -9.91
C ILE A 424 35.64 -7.54 -11.21
N TYR A 425 34.86 -8.33 -11.94
CA TYR A 425 35.15 -8.71 -13.32
C TYR A 425 34.32 -7.87 -14.31
N PRO A 426 34.77 -7.69 -15.56
CA PRO A 426 34.00 -7.02 -16.60
C PRO A 426 32.55 -7.54 -16.69
N GLY A 427 31.56 -6.65 -16.55
CA GLY A 427 30.13 -6.98 -16.59
C GLY A 427 29.50 -7.38 -15.24
N GLN A 428 30.26 -7.50 -14.16
CA GLN A 428 29.74 -7.76 -12.81
C GLN A 428 29.17 -6.49 -12.16
N ALA A 429 28.08 -6.63 -11.42
CA ALA A 429 27.45 -5.53 -10.67
C ALA A 429 28.25 -5.18 -9.41
N LEU A 430 28.61 -3.90 -9.28
CA LEU A 430 29.06 -3.29 -8.04
C LEU A 430 27.89 -3.19 -7.06
N LYS A 431 28.14 -3.48 -5.78
CA LYS A 431 27.12 -3.51 -4.73
C LYS A 431 27.53 -2.65 -3.56
N PHE A 432 26.73 -1.64 -3.21
CA PHE A 432 27.01 -0.73 -2.10
C PHE A 432 25.77 -0.55 -1.22
N ASN A 433 25.94 -0.63 0.08
CA ASN A 433 24.91 -0.23 1.04
C ASN A 433 25.13 1.24 1.39
N VAL A 434 24.13 2.08 1.13
CA VAL A 434 24.21 3.51 1.41
C VAL A 434 23.00 4.00 2.20
N ALA A 435 23.23 5.06 2.97
CA ALA A 435 22.21 5.80 3.68
C ALA A 435 22.37 7.29 3.40
N LEU A 436 21.24 7.99 3.41
CA LEU A 436 21.16 9.42 3.16
C LEU A 436 20.83 10.18 4.43
N PHE A 437 21.49 11.31 4.59
CA PHE A 437 21.37 12.15 5.77
C PHE A 437 21.08 13.59 5.37
N GLY A 438 20.00 14.13 5.91
CA GLY A 438 19.72 15.56 5.92
C GLY A 438 20.18 16.17 7.24
N LEU A 439 19.86 17.44 7.42
CA LEU A 439 20.12 18.22 8.62
C LEU A 439 18.80 18.53 9.35
N ASN A 440 18.79 18.33 10.66
CA ASN A 440 17.70 18.80 11.49
C ASN A 440 17.82 20.28 11.82
N TYR A 441 16.86 20.82 12.57
CA TYR A 441 16.83 22.23 13.00
C TYR A 441 18.12 22.70 13.70
N PHE A 442 18.78 21.81 14.43
CA PHE A 442 20.03 22.08 15.15
C PHE A 442 21.29 21.75 14.33
N LYS A 443 21.16 21.53 13.02
CA LYS A 443 22.25 21.18 12.09
C LYS A 443 22.96 19.85 12.43
N SER A 444 22.29 18.96 13.14
CA SER A 444 22.76 17.59 13.33
C SER A 444 22.18 16.67 12.26
N LYS A 445 22.93 15.64 11.87
CA LYS A 445 22.56 14.78 10.75
C LYS A 445 21.46 13.79 11.15
N THR A 446 20.43 13.69 10.31
CA THR A 446 19.28 12.82 10.48
C THR A 446 19.01 12.03 9.21
N LEU A 447 18.60 10.77 9.34
CA LEU A 447 18.26 9.94 8.17
C LEU A 447 17.11 10.57 7.39
N THR A 448 17.25 10.59 6.07
CA THR A 448 16.25 11.12 5.13
C THR A 448 16.29 10.30 3.84
N ASP A 449 15.33 10.50 2.95
CA ASP A 449 15.32 9.90 1.62
C ASP A 449 15.88 10.85 0.57
N GLY A 450 16.20 10.30 -0.60
CA GLY A 450 16.73 11.09 -1.71
C GLY A 450 17.20 10.25 -2.86
N THR A 451 17.65 10.92 -3.92
CA THR A 451 18.06 10.27 -5.16
C THR A 451 19.58 10.26 -5.29
N VAL A 452 20.15 9.08 -5.49
CA VAL A 452 21.59 8.87 -5.67
C VAL A 452 21.88 8.59 -7.14
N GLN A 453 22.83 9.33 -7.69
CA GLN A 453 23.39 9.14 -9.01
C GLN A 453 24.78 8.51 -8.92
N ILE A 454 25.04 7.56 -9.81
CA ILE A 454 26.35 6.92 -9.95
C ILE A 454 26.98 7.45 -11.22
N LEU A 455 28.14 8.07 -11.09
CA LEU A 455 28.83 8.77 -12.16
C LEU A 455 30.23 8.17 -12.36
N ASN A 456 30.65 8.07 -13.63
CA ASN A 456 32.01 7.67 -13.97
C ASN A 456 32.99 8.85 -13.79
N ASP A 457 34.31 8.60 -13.87
CA ASP A 457 35.37 9.61 -13.78
C ASP A 457 35.19 10.78 -14.78
N THR A 458 34.57 10.54 -15.93
CA THR A 458 34.22 11.55 -16.93
C THR A 458 32.89 12.29 -16.66
N SER A 459 32.26 12.05 -15.50
CA SER A 459 30.96 12.59 -15.10
C SER A 459 29.77 12.16 -15.97
N SER A 460 29.88 11.04 -16.68
CA SER A 460 28.75 10.41 -17.38
C SER A 460 27.89 9.61 -16.40
N LEU A 461 26.57 9.79 -16.45
CA LEU A 461 25.60 9.06 -15.63
C LEU A 461 25.59 7.56 -15.99
N LEU A 462 25.87 6.71 -15.01
CA LEU A 462 25.83 5.25 -15.14
C LEU A 462 24.47 4.69 -14.69
N SER A 463 23.95 5.17 -13.56
CA SER A 463 22.66 4.74 -12.99
C SER A 463 22.13 5.78 -12.00
N GLN A 464 20.83 5.77 -11.74
CA GLN A 464 20.14 6.61 -10.76
C GLN A 464 19.15 5.76 -9.95
N THR A 465 19.12 5.92 -8.62
CA THR A 465 18.26 5.13 -7.74
C THR A 465 17.76 5.97 -6.57
N GLN A 466 16.48 5.83 -6.21
CA GLN A 466 15.89 6.48 -5.04
C GLN A 466 16.11 5.63 -3.79
N ILE A 467 16.63 6.24 -2.73
CA ILE A 467 16.98 5.60 -1.48
C ILE A 467 16.04 6.11 -0.38
N PRO A 468 15.35 5.21 0.36
CA PRO A 468 14.50 5.60 1.48
C PRO A 468 15.33 6.08 2.69
N ASN A 469 14.66 6.44 3.79
CA ASN A 469 15.28 6.88 5.05
C ASN A 469 16.00 5.77 5.85
N THR A 470 16.46 4.71 5.17
CA THR A 470 17.12 3.54 5.76
C THR A 470 18.30 3.10 4.90
N CYS A 471 19.24 2.37 5.52
CA CYS A 471 20.35 1.75 4.83
C CYS A 471 19.85 0.79 3.72
N SER A 472 20.19 1.08 2.47
CA SER A 472 19.66 0.37 1.30
C SER A 472 20.77 -0.02 0.32
N LEU A 473 20.57 -1.16 -0.35
CA LEU A 473 21.52 -1.70 -1.34
C LEU A 473 21.33 -1.04 -2.70
N ILE A 474 22.42 -0.57 -3.30
CA ILE A 474 22.52 -0.07 -4.66
C ILE A 474 23.38 -1.01 -5.50
N GLU A 475 22.92 -1.33 -6.72
CA GLU A 475 23.64 -2.17 -7.67
C GLU A 475 23.91 -1.43 -8.99
N CYS A 476 25.13 -1.54 -9.53
CA CYS A 476 25.51 -0.91 -10.81
C CYS A 476 26.52 -1.75 -11.60
N THR A 477 26.26 -2.01 -12.87
CA THR A 477 27.17 -2.76 -13.76
C THR A 477 27.95 -1.82 -14.68
N PRO A 478 29.23 -1.48 -14.39
CA PRO A 478 30.03 -0.64 -15.27
C PRO A 478 30.43 -1.39 -16.55
N LYS A 479 30.31 -0.74 -17.72
CA LYS A 479 30.74 -1.29 -19.01
C LYS A 479 32.23 -0.99 -19.26
N LEU A 480 33.12 -1.68 -18.54
CA LEU A 480 34.57 -1.50 -18.64
C LEU A 480 35.24 -2.74 -19.23
N ILE A 481 36.11 -2.53 -20.23
CA ILE A 481 36.79 -3.60 -20.99
C ILE A 481 38.27 -3.73 -20.59
N GLN A 482 38.86 -2.65 -20.10
CA GLN A 482 40.27 -2.59 -19.70
C GLN A 482 40.44 -2.98 -18.24
N THR A 483 41.53 -3.69 -17.93
CA THR A 483 41.91 -4.09 -16.58
C THR A 483 42.71 -2.98 -15.92
N GLY A 484 42.37 -2.65 -14.68
CA GLY A 484 43.00 -1.55 -13.98
C GLY A 484 42.22 -1.14 -12.74
N GLN A 485 42.79 -0.17 -12.02
CA GLN A 485 42.09 0.50 -10.94
C GLN A 485 41.25 1.62 -11.54
N TYR A 486 39.95 1.61 -11.23
CA TYR A 486 39.00 2.63 -11.65
C TYR A 486 38.42 3.30 -10.42
N GLN A 487 38.11 4.58 -10.56
CA GLN A 487 37.32 5.28 -9.58
C GLN A 487 35.94 5.54 -10.20
N SER A 488 34.93 5.51 -9.35
CA SER A 488 33.63 6.08 -9.67
C SER A 488 33.24 6.93 -8.49
N TYR A 489 32.27 7.82 -8.68
CA TYR A 489 31.75 8.58 -7.57
C TYR A 489 30.23 8.49 -7.49
N LEU A 490 29.74 8.25 -6.27
CA LEU A 490 28.33 8.40 -5.95
C LEU A 490 28.11 9.84 -5.55
N SER A 491 27.13 10.45 -6.19
CA SER A 491 26.68 11.81 -5.92
C SER A 491 25.21 11.77 -5.57
N ILE A 492 24.79 12.59 -4.63
CA ILE A 492 23.38 12.91 -4.48
C ILE A 492 23.00 13.82 -5.65
N ASP A 493 21.82 13.60 -6.23
CA ASP A 493 21.20 14.50 -7.20
C ASP A 493 20.69 15.73 -6.44
N TYR A 494 21.58 16.70 -6.18
CA TYR A 494 21.28 17.87 -5.37
C TYR A 494 21.56 19.15 -6.15
N ILE A 495 20.55 20.02 -6.23
CA ILE A 495 20.53 21.17 -7.14
C ILE A 495 21.28 22.39 -6.56
N HIS A 496 21.51 22.45 -5.24
CA HIS A 496 21.80 23.72 -4.57
C HIS A 496 23.07 23.78 -3.69
N SER A 497 23.89 22.72 -3.63
CA SER A 497 25.21 22.73 -2.96
C SER A 497 26.19 21.78 -3.67
N LEU A 498 27.49 21.90 -3.37
CA LEU A 498 28.48 20.89 -3.77
C LEU A 498 28.01 19.53 -3.22
N PRO A 499 27.58 18.59 -4.07
CA PRO A 499 27.06 17.33 -3.59
C PRO A 499 28.18 16.63 -2.82
N THR A 500 27.86 16.06 -1.67
CA THR A 500 28.81 15.15 -1.03
C THR A 500 29.04 13.98 -1.96
N LYS A 501 30.27 13.86 -2.43
CA LYS A 501 30.71 12.77 -3.30
C LYS A 501 31.44 11.75 -2.44
N ILE A 502 31.07 10.49 -2.58
CA ILE A 502 31.89 9.40 -2.09
C ILE A 502 32.51 8.72 -3.30
N PHE A 503 33.79 8.39 -3.19
CA PHE A 503 34.59 7.79 -4.24
C PHE A 503 34.85 6.31 -3.90
N PRO A 504 33.96 5.37 -4.24
CA PRO A 504 34.35 3.97 -4.21
C PRO A 504 35.42 3.71 -5.27
N SER A 505 36.57 3.23 -4.81
CA SER A 505 37.57 2.59 -5.66
C SER A 505 37.20 1.13 -5.88
N PHE A 506 37.34 0.69 -7.14
CA PHE A 506 37.19 -0.72 -7.49
C PHE A 506 38.24 -1.10 -8.51
N ILE A 507 38.62 -2.37 -8.48
CA ILE A 507 39.67 -2.92 -9.34
C ILE A 507 39.03 -3.94 -10.27
N VAL A 508 39.14 -3.69 -11.57
CA VAL A 508 38.66 -4.60 -12.61
C VAL A 508 39.76 -5.60 -12.91
N LYS A 509 39.52 -6.86 -12.54
CA LYS A 509 40.42 -7.98 -12.84
C LYS A 509 40.16 -8.56 -14.23
N GLU A 510 41.14 -9.27 -14.77
CA GLU A 510 40.94 -10.11 -15.95
C GLU A 510 39.82 -11.13 -15.72
N CYS A 511 39.09 -11.50 -16.78
CA CYS A 511 38.01 -12.49 -16.68
C CYS A 511 38.54 -13.79 -16.04
N PRO A 512 37.77 -14.40 -15.12
CA PRO A 512 38.19 -15.62 -14.45
C PRO A 512 38.21 -16.80 -15.43
N ILE A 513 38.89 -17.87 -15.04
CA ILE A 513 38.99 -19.10 -15.84
C ILE A 513 37.58 -19.59 -16.21
N GLY A 514 37.35 -19.94 -17.48
CA GLY A 514 36.03 -20.35 -18.00
C GLY A 514 35.19 -19.20 -18.57
N PHE A 515 35.66 -17.95 -18.40
CA PHE A 515 35.05 -16.76 -18.98
C PHE A 515 36.07 -16.06 -19.90
N SER A 516 35.58 -15.41 -20.95
CA SER A 516 36.38 -14.56 -21.84
C SER A 516 35.67 -13.24 -22.09
N ILE A 517 36.44 -12.17 -22.29
CA ILE A 517 35.87 -10.86 -22.57
C ILE A 517 35.21 -10.82 -23.95
N ASP A 518 33.92 -10.49 -23.98
CA ASP A 518 33.25 -10.12 -25.23
C ASP A 518 33.46 -8.64 -25.49
N LYS A 519 34.26 -8.31 -26.52
CA LYS A 519 34.58 -6.93 -26.90
C LYS A 519 33.36 -6.12 -27.37
N SER A 520 32.28 -6.78 -27.79
CA SER A 520 31.06 -6.13 -28.27
C SER A 520 30.09 -5.77 -27.13
N GLN A 521 30.01 -6.62 -26.10
CA GLN A 521 29.13 -6.41 -24.94
C GLN A 521 29.84 -5.74 -23.75
N GLY A 522 31.17 -5.78 -23.72
CA GLY A 522 31.99 -5.25 -22.61
C GLY A 522 31.81 -6.02 -21.30
N SER A 523 31.48 -7.31 -21.39
CA SER A 523 31.23 -8.22 -20.27
C SER A 523 31.99 -9.53 -20.47
N CYS A 524 32.40 -10.18 -19.39
CA CYS A 524 32.91 -11.55 -19.43
C CYS A 524 31.77 -12.51 -19.76
N THR A 525 31.85 -13.17 -20.91
CA THR A 525 30.94 -14.24 -21.35
C THR A 525 31.65 -15.58 -21.29
N CYS A 526 30.99 -16.70 -21.62
CA CYS A 526 31.64 -18.01 -21.60
C CYS A 526 32.89 -18.03 -22.49
N SER A 527 34.00 -18.58 -21.99
CA SER A 527 35.21 -18.76 -22.80
C SER A 527 34.96 -19.70 -23.97
N GLN A 528 35.77 -19.62 -25.04
CA GLN A 528 35.66 -20.51 -26.20
C GLN A 528 35.68 -22.00 -25.82
N SER A 529 36.40 -22.38 -24.76
CA SER A 529 36.49 -23.74 -24.21
C SER A 529 35.22 -24.22 -23.47
N VAL A 530 34.35 -23.30 -23.05
CA VAL A 530 33.11 -23.57 -22.31
C VAL A 530 31.87 -23.29 -23.18
N SER A 531 31.98 -22.37 -24.13
CA SER A 531 30.89 -21.91 -24.99
C SER A 531 30.35 -23.03 -25.89
N ARG A 532 29.08 -23.42 -25.66
CA ARG A 532 28.29 -24.37 -26.46
C ARG A 532 26.82 -23.91 -26.46
N GLU A 533 26.01 -24.39 -27.41
CA GLU A 533 24.58 -23.99 -27.55
C GLU A 533 23.74 -24.15 -26.27
N ASN A 534 24.10 -25.08 -25.38
CA ASN A 534 23.37 -25.38 -24.14
C ASN A 534 24.05 -24.85 -22.86
N VAL A 535 25.02 -23.93 -22.96
CA VAL A 535 25.76 -23.37 -21.82
C VAL A 535 25.55 -21.85 -21.72
N LYS A 536 25.25 -21.37 -20.51
CA LYS A 536 25.11 -19.96 -20.16
C LYS A 536 25.99 -19.64 -18.97
N CYS A 537 26.76 -18.57 -19.04
CA CYS A 537 27.63 -18.14 -17.95
C CYS A 537 27.14 -16.80 -17.41
N ASP A 538 26.97 -16.70 -16.09
CA ASP A 538 26.60 -15.49 -15.35
C ASP A 538 27.79 -15.01 -14.51
N ILE A 539 28.35 -13.87 -14.90
CA ILE A 539 29.52 -13.28 -14.26
C ILE A 539 29.23 -12.73 -12.86
N ASN A 540 27.98 -12.35 -12.54
CA ASN A 540 27.65 -11.74 -11.25
C ASN A 540 27.89 -12.68 -10.07
N ASN A 541 27.59 -13.96 -10.29
CA ASN A 541 27.69 -15.02 -9.29
C ASN A 541 28.78 -16.05 -9.63
N LEU A 542 29.57 -15.83 -10.68
CA LEU A 542 30.53 -16.80 -11.26
C LEU A 542 29.90 -18.16 -11.61
N ASN A 543 28.62 -18.11 -11.97
CA ASN A 543 27.78 -19.29 -12.14
C ASN A 543 27.81 -19.72 -13.61
N ILE A 544 28.25 -20.94 -13.85
CA ILE A 544 28.13 -21.59 -15.16
C ILE A 544 26.92 -22.50 -15.10
N THR A 545 26.10 -22.40 -16.14
CA THR A 545 24.84 -23.09 -16.21
C THR A 545 24.75 -23.87 -17.51
N HIS A 546 24.51 -25.17 -17.44
CA HIS A 546 24.37 -25.98 -18.64
C HIS A 546 23.14 -26.87 -18.59
N ASN A 547 22.69 -27.29 -19.77
CA ASN A 547 21.59 -28.23 -19.94
C ASN A 547 22.07 -29.45 -20.74
N GLY A 548 21.71 -30.65 -20.29
CA GLY A 548 22.09 -31.91 -20.91
C GLY A 548 23.28 -32.62 -20.25
N LEU A 549 23.64 -33.78 -20.80
CA LEU A 549 24.69 -34.69 -20.31
C LEU A 549 26.11 -34.16 -20.58
N LEU A 550 26.44 -33.02 -19.99
CA LEU A 550 27.74 -32.36 -20.11
C LEU A 550 28.39 -32.31 -18.72
N TRP A 551 29.72 -32.42 -18.66
CA TRP A 551 30.48 -32.12 -17.46
C TRP A 551 31.57 -31.10 -17.78
N ILE A 552 31.63 -30.04 -16.98
CA ILE A 552 32.60 -28.95 -17.10
C ILE A 552 33.40 -28.87 -15.80
N GLY A 553 34.71 -28.99 -15.87
CA GLY A 553 35.56 -28.84 -14.68
C GLY A 553 37.00 -28.60 -15.04
N THR A 554 37.87 -28.51 -14.04
CA THR A 554 39.28 -28.22 -14.24
C THR A 554 40.15 -29.47 -14.14
N TYR A 555 41.26 -29.49 -14.88
CA TYR A 555 42.28 -30.52 -14.81
C TYR A 555 43.42 -30.02 -13.91
N ASP A 556 43.68 -30.75 -12.83
CA ASP A 556 44.65 -30.38 -11.80
C ASP A 556 46.10 -30.45 -12.31
N THR A 557 46.83 -29.36 -12.10
CA THR A 557 48.29 -29.26 -12.18
C THR A 557 48.87 -29.06 -10.77
N SER A 558 48.82 -30.09 -9.92
CA SER A 558 49.56 -30.21 -8.63
C SER A 558 49.44 -29.06 -7.60
N THR A 559 48.57 -28.06 -7.82
CA THR A 559 48.39 -26.90 -6.94
C THR A 559 46.90 -26.69 -6.68
N PRO A 560 46.49 -26.35 -5.45
CA PRO A 560 45.07 -26.18 -5.10
C PRO A 560 44.43 -25.10 -5.98
N PHE A 561 43.37 -25.49 -6.69
CA PHE A 561 42.65 -24.65 -7.65
C PHE A 561 41.91 -23.50 -6.95
N ASN A 562 42.02 -22.29 -7.51
CA ASN A 562 41.29 -21.11 -7.06
C ASN A 562 40.59 -20.46 -8.27
N ALA A 563 39.26 -20.60 -8.38
CA ALA A 563 38.48 -20.02 -9.48
C ALA A 563 38.54 -18.49 -9.56
N ASN A 564 38.96 -17.81 -8.49
CA ASN A 564 39.07 -16.35 -8.47
C ASN A 564 40.41 -15.83 -9.01
N ALA A 565 41.35 -16.73 -9.34
CA ALA A 565 42.66 -16.41 -9.86
C ALA A 565 42.75 -16.67 -11.37
N THR A 566 43.38 -15.75 -12.10
CA THR A 566 43.80 -15.99 -13.49
C THR A 566 45.04 -16.88 -13.48
N ASN A 567 44.83 -18.19 -13.61
CA ASN A 567 45.92 -19.16 -13.73
C ASN A 567 46.07 -19.56 -15.21
N PRO A 568 47.17 -19.16 -15.90
CA PRO A 568 47.37 -19.47 -17.32
C PRO A 568 47.59 -20.95 -17.61
N ASN A 569 47.83 -21.79 -16.58
CA ASN A 569 48.12 -23.22 -16.72
C ASN A 569 46.95 -24.14 -16.32
N ALA A 570 45.74 -23.60 -16.12
CA ALA A 570 44.56 -24.40 -15.79
C ALA A 570 43.83 -24.86 -17.06
N CYS A 571 43.80 -26.16 -17.34
CA CYS A 571 43.03 -26.71 -18.44
C CYS A 571 41.58 -26.98 -18.02
N ILE A 572 40.61 -26.58 -18.85
CA ILE A 572 39.19 -26.86 -18.65
C ILE A 572 38.83 -28.09 -19.46
N ILE A 573 38.16 -29.06 -18.81
CA ILE A 573 37.57 -30.23 -19.45
C ILE A 573 36.10 -29.92 -19.69
N THR A 574 35.67 -30.03 -20.93
CA THR A 574 34.26 -29.86 -21.34
C THR A 574 33.88 -31.07 -22.19
N GLU A 575 33.31 -32.11 -21.59
CA GLU A 575 33.06 -33.40 -22.24
C GLU A 575 31.66 -33.96 -21.94
N ASP A 576 31.16 -34.80 -22.85
CA ASP A 576 29.87 -35.47 -22.67
C ASP A 576 29.95 -36.53 -21.56
N CYS A 577 29.02 -36.46 -20.61
CA CYS A 577 29.04 -37.31 -19.43
C CYS A 577 28.00 -38.43 -19.51
N LEU A 578 28.49 -39.67 -19.63
CA LEU A 578 27.65 -40.84 -19.90
C LEU A 578 26.85 -41.36 -18.68
N LEU A 579 27.43 -41.35 -17.48
CA LEU A 579 26.78 -41.86 -16.26
C LEU A 579 27.02 -40.92 -15.07
N TYR A 580 25.94 -40.55 -14.39
CA TYR A 580 25.92 -39.85 -13.09
C TYR A 580 26.14 -38.34 -13.09
N CYS A 581 26.20 -37.68 -14.25
CA CYS A 581 25.95 -36.24 -14.34
C CYS A 581 24.44 -35.93 -14.35
N SER A 582 24.08 -34.72 -13.96
CA SER A 582 22.70 -34.26 -14.04
C SER A 582 22.29 -34.03 -15.50
N PRO A 583 21.20 -34.65 -15.99
CA PRO A 583 20.65 -34.37 -17.31
C PRO A 583 19.77 -33.10 -17.32
N ASN A 584 19.48 -32.53 -16.16
CA ASN A 584 18.65 -31.34 -15.99
C ASN A 584 19.55 -30.11 -15.85
N PHE A 585 18.98 -28.91 -16.01
CA PHE A 585 19.65 -27.63 -15.79
C PHE A 585 20.42 -27.62 -14.46
N VAL A 586 21.75 -27.46 -14.54
CA VAL A 586 22.62 -27.30 -13.37
C VAL A 586 23.30 -25.95 -13.45
N THR A 587 23.24 -25.21 -12.35
CA THR A 587 24.05 -24.02 -12.12
C THR A 587 25.10 -24.36 -11.07
N PHE A 588 26.37 -24.13 -11.40
CA PHE A 588 27.50 -24.44 -10.54
C PHE A 588 28.61 -23.40 -10.67
N GLN A 589 29.55 -23.40 -9.73
CA GLN A 589 30.79 -22.62 -9.82
C GLN A 589 31.96 -23.56 -10.11
N LEU A 590 32.98 -23.10 -10.81
CA LEU A 590 34.17 -23.93 -11.09
C LEU A 590 34.92 -24.40 -9.85
N ASN A 591 34.73 -23.74 -8.69
CA ASN A 591 35.25 -24.21 -7.41
C ASN A 591 34.44 -25.39 -6.81
N ASP A 592 33.18 -25.56 -7.21
CA ASP A 592 32.27 -26.59 -6.71
C ASP A 592 31.63 -27.34 -7.89
N THR A 593 32.48 -28.11 -8.59
CA THR A 593 32.07 -28.89 -9.76
C THR A 593 31.20 -30.10 -9.41
N ASP A 594 31.12 -30.48 -8.12
CA ASP A 594 30.42 -31.67 -7.65
C ASP A 594 28.90 -31.51 -7.72
N THR A 595 28.41 -30.27 -7.75
CA THR A 595 26.99 -29.93 -7.98
C THR A 595 26.47 -30.40 -9.35
N GLN A 596 27.36 -30.65 -10.33
CA GLN A 596 27.01 -31.26 -11.63
C GLN A 596 26.70 -32.76 -11.52
N CYS A 597 26.99 -33.38 -10.38
CA CYS A 597 26.89 -34.81 -10.15
C CYS A 597 25.63 -35.22 -9.39
N VAL A 598 25.18 -36.44 -9.65
CA VAL A 598 24.01 -37.04 -8.99
C VAL A 598 24.38 -38.30 -8.21
N ASP A 599 23.53 -38.71 -7.28
CA ASP A 599 23.70 -39.91 -6.43
C ASP A 599 24.89 -39.85 -5.45
N ASN A 600 25.15 -38.68 -4.86
CA ASN A 600 26.27 -38.44 -3.92
C ASN A 600 27.62 -38.86 -4.54
N ARG A 601 27.73 -38.62 -5.84
CA ARG A 601 28.98 -38.69 -6.57
C ARG A 601 29.52 -37.28 -6.72
N GLY A 602 30.82 -37.21 -6.91
CA GLY A 602 31.55 -35.96 -7.09
C GLY A 602 32.84 -36.21 -7.83
N HIS A 603 33.71 -35.22 -7.79
CA HIS A 603 34.99 -35.18 -8.48
C HIS A 603 34.84 -35.28 -10.01
N ARG A 604 35.95 -35.55 -10.70
CA ARG A 604 36.04 -35.59 -12.16
C ARG A 604 34.97 -36.48 -12.78
N MET A 605 34.15 -35.89 -13.66
CA MET A 605 33.06 -36.55 -14.38
C MET A 605 32.13 -37.39 -13.48
N CYS A 606 31.97 -37.01 -12.20
CA CYS A 606 31.13 -37.74 -11.25
C CYS A 606 31.54 -39.20 -11.03
N GLY A 607 32.83 -39.50 -11.23
CA GLY A 607 33.38 -40.86 -11.16
C GLY A 607 33.46 -41.42 -9.73
N SER A 608 33.66 -40.55 -8.73
CA SER A 608 33.93 -40.92 -7.34
C SER A 608 32.72 -40.71 -6.44
N CYS A 609 32.70 -41.36 -5.26
CA CYS A 609 31.79 -40.98 -4.19
C CYS A 609 32.32 -39.73 -3.51
N THR A 610 31.44 -38.83 -3.06
CA THR A 610 31.83 -37.71 -2.21
C THR A 610 32.41 -38.22 -0.89
N GLU A 611 33.31 -37.47 -0.26
CA GLU A 611 33.93 -37.87 1.01
C GLU A 611 32.86 -38.22 2.07
N GLY A 612 33.07 -39.33 2.78
CA GLY A 612 32.12 -39.86 3.78
C GLY A 612 31.05 -40.81 3.23
N TYR A 613 30.97 -41.06 1.92
CA TYR A 613 30.00 -41.99 1.32
C TYR A 613 30.65 -43.25 0.75
N SER A 614 30.05 -44.42 0.99
CA SER A 614 30.47 -45.72 0.45
C SER A 614 29.37 -46.37 -0.41
N LEU A 615 29.77 -47.18 -1.39
CA LEU A 615 28.85 -47.91 -2.28
C LEU A 615 28.09 -49.00 -1.51
N LEU A 616 26.81 -48.77 -1.22
CA LEU A 616 25.89 -49.80 -0.72
C LEU A 616 25.28 -50.55 -1.92
N MET A 617 25.71 -51.80 -2.11
CA MET A 617 25.27 -52.66 -3.21
C MET A 617 23.77 -52.99 -3.05
N GLY A 618 22.91 -52.31 -3.82
CA GLY A 618 21.46 -52.55 -3.82
C GLY A 618 20.57 -51.29 -3.93
N SER A 619 21.11 -50.07 -3.85
CA SER A 619 20.32 -48.86 -4.04
C SER A 619 20.09 -48.57 -5.53
N ASN A 620 18.90 -48.87 -6.04
CA ASN A 620 18.53 -48.59 -7.42
C ASN A 620 18.28 -47.07 -7.62
N LYS A 621 19.06 -46.42 -8.51
CA LYS A 621 19.18 -44.96 -8.71
C LYS A 621 17.92 -44.20 -9.16
N ARG A 622 16.79 -44.87 -9.37
CA ARG A 622 15.57 -44.22 -9.93
C ARG A 622 14.66 -43.52 -8.92
N TYR A 623 14.90 -43.63 -7.60
CA TYR A 623 13.98 -43.07 -6.58
C TYR A 623 14.59 -41.97 -5.70
N GLY A 624 15.91 -41.74 -5.77
CA GLY A 624 16.58 -40.69 -4.99
C GLY A 624 16.25 -39.26 -5.42
N LYS A 625 16.03 -39.03 -6.73
CA LYS A 625 15.70 -37.69 -7.26
C LYS A 625 14.28 -37.23 -6.89
N ILE A 626 13.30 -38.13 -6.88
CA ILE A 626 11.93 -37.79 -6.48
C ILE A 626 11.88 -37.53 -4.96
N SER A 627 12.62 -38.30 -4.17
CA SER A 627 12.69 -38.15 -2.71
C SER A 627 13.42 -36.88 -2.22
N ARG A 628 14.20 -36.18 -3.07
CA ARG A 628 14.92 -34.95 -2.70
C ARG A 628 14.23 -33.68 -3.18
N LEU A 629 13.43 -33.75 -4.25
CA LEU A 629 12.65 -32.62 -4.76
C LEU A 629 11.35 -32.42 -3.95
N MET A 630 10.83 -33.51 -3.42
CA MET A 630 9.72 -33.57 -2.50
C MET A 630 10.33 -33.72 -1.11
N GLY A 631 10.34 -32.65 -0.31
CA GLY A 631 10.88 -32.68 1.07
C GLY A 631 10.39 -33.89 1.87
N SER A 632 11.01 -34.19 3.02
CA SER A 632 10.81 -35.43 3.79
C SER A 632 9.34 -35.86 4.06
N HIS A 633 8.37 -34.98 3.86
CA HIS A 633 6.94 -35.21 4.06
C HIS A 633 6.06 -35.06 2.80
N ALA A 634 6.61 -34.88 1.61
CA ALA A 634 5.81 -34.57 0.42
C ALA A 634 5.00 -35.76 -0.14
N VAL A 635 5.41 -37.01 0.10
CA VAL A 635 4.57 -38.18 -0.21
C VAL A 635 3.32 -38.23 0.68
N PRO A 636 3.41 -38.06 2.02
CA PRO A 636 2.24 -37.84 2.89
C PRO A 636 1.37 -36.65 2.49
N VAL A 637 1.95 -35.50 2.14
CA VAL A 637 1.21 -34.30 1.75
C VAL A 637 0.46 -34.51 0.43
N LEU A 638 1.11 -35.07 -0.60
CA LEU A 638 0.48 -35.39 -1.88
C LEU A 638 -0.63 -36.43 -1.71
N SER A 639 -0.41 -37.43 -0.85
CA SER A 639 -1.41 -38.45 -0.52
C SER A 639 -2.64 -37.82 0.15
N THR A 640 -2.42 -36.90 1.08
CA THR A 640 -3.49 -36.16 1.77
C THR A 640 -4.27 -35.27 0.80
N LEU A 641 -3.58 -34.50 -0.06
CA LEU A 641 -4.22 -33.65 -1.08
C LEU A 641 -5.04 -34.48 -2.09
N THR A 642 -4.51 -35.63 -2.52
CA THR A 642 -5.22 -36.54 -3.42
C THR A 642 -6.48 -37.09 -2.76
N PHE A 643 -6.40 -37.48 -1.48
CA PHE A 643 -7.54 -37.99 -0.73
C PHE A 643 -8.63 -36.93 -0.48
N LEU A 644 -8.24 -35.70 -0.14
CA LEU A 644 -9.18 -34.59 0.08
C LEU A 644 -9.85 -34.12 -1.21
N SER A 645 -9.12 -34.13 -2.34
CA SER A 645 -9.65 -33.72 -3.64
C SER A 645 -10.51 -34.79 -4.32
N TYR A 646 -10.34 -36.07 -3.95
CA TYR A 646 -11.02 -37.23 -4.56
C TYR A 646 -12.54 -37.04 -4.67
N THR A 647 -13.21 -36.69 -3.57
CA THR A 647 -14.68 -36.57 -3.54
C THR A 647 -15.19 -35.44 -4.45
N LYS A 648 -14.49 -34.31 -4.52
CA LYS A 648 -14.83 -33.21 -5.43
C LYS A 648 -14.64 -33.64 -6.89
N LEU A 649 -13.52 -34.30 -7.20
CA LEU A 649 -13.19 -34.75 -8.54
C LEU A 649 -14.20 -35.78 -9.06
N VAL A 650 -14.56 -36.77 -8.24
CA VAL A 650 -15.59 -37.77 -8.61
C VAL A 650 -16.94 -37.10 -8.83
N ARG A 651 -17.36 -36.18 -7.96
CA ARG A 651 -18.62 -35.43 -8.13
C ARG A 651 -18.65 -34.66 -9.44
N THR A 652 -17.58 -33.95 -9.79
CA THR A 652 -17.48 -33.21 -11.06
C THR A 652 -17.58 -34.14 -12.26
N ILE A 653 -16.91 -35.30 -12.23
CA ILE A 653 -17.02 -36.29 -13.31
C ILE A 653 -18.46 -36.77 -13.46
N VAL A 654 -19.16 -37.09 -12.37
CA VAL A 654 -20.56 -37.53 -12.42
C VAL A 654 -21.46 -36.44 -13.01
N ILE A 655 -21.27 -35.18 -12.64
CA ILE A 655 -22.03 -34.04 -13.18
C ILE A 655 -21.81 -33.86 -14.68
N VAL A 656 -20.56 -33.97 -15.16
CA VAL A 656 -20.24 -33.89 -16.59
C VAL A 656 -20.86 -35.06 -17.37
N LEU A 657 -20.86 -36.26 -16.79
CA LEU A 657 -21.43 -37.44 -17.43
C LEU A 657 -22.97 -37.49 -17.33
N HIS A 658 -23.60 -36.62 -16.55
CA HIS A 658 -25.04 -36.65 -16.34
C HIS A 658 -25.81 -36.11 -17.56
N LYS A 659 -26.63 -36.99 -18.15
CA LYS A 659 -27.43 -36.72 -19.34
C LYS A 659 -28.90 -36.49 -18.96
N ARG A 660 -29.56 -35.53 -19.61
CA ARG A 660 -31.01 -35.33 -19.54
C ARG A 660 -31.64 -35.46 -20.93
N GLU A 661 -32.70 -36.24 -21.05
CA GLU A 661 -33.49 -36.31 -22.29
C GLU A 661 -34.69 -35.39 -22.19
N VAL A 662 -34.91 -34.57 -23.21
CA VAL A 662 -36.08 -33.70 -23.33
C VAL A 662 -36.79 -34.01 -24.63
N THR A 663 -38.08 -34.31 -24.54
CA THR A 663 -38.95 -34.54 -25.69
C THR A 663 -39.52 -33.21 -26.16
N LEU A 664 -39.18 -32.80 -27.39
CA LEU A 664 -39.74 -31.60 -28.02
C LEU A 664 -40.99 -31.98 -28.81
N HIS A 665 -42.11 -31.34 -28.48
CA HIS A 665 -43.36 -31.45 -29.24
C HIS A 665 -43.41 -30.32 -30.28
N CYS A 666 -43.01 -30.61 -31.52
CA CYS A 666 -43.13 -29.67 -32.62
C CYS A 666 -44.54 -29.72 -33.22
N THR A 667 -45.02 -28.59 -33.75
CA THR A 667 -46.41 -28.36 -34.20
C THR A 667 -46.93 -29.26 -35.33
N ASN A 668 -46.08 -30.13 -35.90
CA ASN A 668 -46.47 -31.18 -36.84
C ASN A 668 -46.01 -32.54 -36.28
N GLU A 669 -46.91 -33.25 -35.58
CA GLU A 669 -46.89 -34.66 -35.09
C GLU A 669 -45.53 -35.43 -35.08
N SER A 670 -44.42 -34.79 -34.74
CA SER A 670 -43.10 -35.41 -34.69
C SER A 670 -42.48 -35.09 -33.34
N VAL A 671 -42.51 -36.10 -32.47
CA VAL A 671 -41.85 -36.06 -31.16
C VAL A 671 -40.36 -36.30 -31.41
N ARG A 672 -39.50 -35.31 -31.16
CA ARG A 672 -38.05 -35.44 -31.25
C ARG A 672 -37.43 -35.38 -29.85
N SER A 673 -36.81 -36.47 -29.41
CA SER A 673 -36.04 -36.48 -28.16
C SER A 673 -34.64 -35.93 -28.40
N VAL A 674 -34.25 -34.89 -27.66
CA VAL A 674 -32.90 -34.32 -27.69
C VAL A 674 -32.22 -34.59 -26.36
N SER A 675 -30.99 -35.11 -26.41
CA SER A 675 -30.14 -35.33 -25.24
C SER A 675 -29.32 -34.08 -24.94
N LEU A 676 -29.57 -33.45 -23.79
CA LEU A 676 -28.92 -32.23 -23.33
C LEU A 676 -28.06 -32.54 -22.10
N TRP A 677 -27.02 -31.72 -21.89
CA TRP A 677 -26.23 -31.80 -20.67
C TRP A 677 -27.07 -31.32 -19.47
N TYR A 678 -26.97 -32.02 -18.34
CA TYR A 678 -27.86 -31.78 -17.20
C TYR A 678 -27.68 -30.39 -16.55
N GLU A 679 -26.45 -29.89 -16.43
CA GLU A 679 -26.18 -28.57 -15.83
C GLU A 679 -26.52 -27.40 -16.75
N ASP A 680 -26.27 -27.53 -18.05
CA ASP A 680 -26.60 -26.50 -19.04
C ASP A 680 -27.47 -27.09 -20.17
N PRO A 681 -28.80 -26.87 -20.13
CA PRO A 681 -29.73 -27.35 -21.14
C PRO A 681 -29.52 -26.75 -22.54
N ASN A 682 -28.70 -25.71 -22.70
CA ASN A 682 -28.42 -25.13 -24.01
C ASN A 682 -27.36 -25.92 -24.80
N VAL A 683 -26.70 -26.88 -24.16
CA VAL A 683 -25.59 -27.63 -24.74
C VAL A 683 -26.01 -29.07 -25.03
N GLU A 684 -25.89 -29.48 -26.30
CA GLU A 684 -26.13 -30.87 -26.70
C GLU A 684 -25.12 -31.82 -26.05
N TYR A 685 -25.63 -32.90 -25.48
CA TYR A 685 -24.81 -33.89 -24.78
C TYR A 685 -23.81 -34.55 -25.73
N ALA A 686 -22.56 -34.66 -25.28
CA ALA A 686 -21.42 -35.25 -26.00
C ALA A 686 -21.16 -34.68 -27.41
N LYS A 687 -21.58 -33.42 -27.67
CA LYS A 687 -21.30 -32.71 -28.93
C LYS A 687 -20.64 -31.35 -28.68
N GLY A 688 -20.00 -30.82 -29.73
CA GLY A 688 -19.33 -29.51 -29.70
C GLY A 688 -18.36 -29.40 -28.53
N LYS A 689 -18.48 -28.32 -27.74
CA LYS A 689 -17.62 -28.05 -26.57
C LYS A 689 -17.76 -29.10 -25.46
N HIS A 690 -18.95 -29.70 -25.29
CA HIS A 690 -19.16 -30.75 -24.30
C HIS A 690 -18.47 -32.07 -24.68
N ALA A 691 -18.24 -32.35 -25.97
CA ALA A 691 -17.54 -33.56 -26.39
C ALA A 691 -16.11 -33.65 -25.83
N GLY A 692 -15.38 -32.52 -25.82
CA GLY A 692 -14.04 -32.45 -25.23
C GLY A 692 -14.06 -32.65 -23.71
N LEU A 693 -15.02 -32.02 -23.02
CA LEU A 693 -15.20 -32.17 -21.57
C LEU A 693 -15.58 -33.59 -21.17
N PHE A 694 -16.48 -34.22 -21.94
CA PHE A 694 -16.89 -35.62 -21.78
C PHE A 694 -15.71 -36.58 -21.97
N GLY A 695 -14.92 -36.41 -23.02
CA GLY A 695 -13.72 -37.21 -23.27
C GLY A 695 -12.69 -37.07 -22.15
N PHE A 696 -12.47 -35.86 -21.65
CA PHE A 696 -11.56 -35.60 -20.53
C PHE A 696 -12.07 -36.25 -19.23
N ALA A 697 -13.36 -36.16 -18.92
CA ALA A 697 -13.95 -36.79 -17.74
C ALA A 697 -13.81 -38.33 -17.76
N LEU A 698 -14.00 -38.96 -18.93
CA LEU A 698 -13.76 -40.40 -19.09
C LEU A 698 -12.28 -40.77 -18.91
N LEU A 699 -11.37 -39.98 -19.49
CA LEU A 699 -9.93 -40.19 -19.34
C LEU A 699 -9.52 -40.15 -17.86
N VAL A 700 -9.92 -39.09 -17.13
CA VAL A 700 -9.60 -38.97 -15.70
C VAL A 700 -10.24 -40.09 -14.88
N SER A 701 -11.46 -40.51 -15.20
CA SER A 701 -12.12 -41.63 -14.52
C SER A 701 -11.34 -42.93 -14.69
N VAL A 702 -10.96 -43.28 -15.93
CA VAL A 702 -10.30 -44.54 -16.28
C VAL A 702 -8.84 -44.60 -15.84
N PHE A 703 -8.09 -43.51 -15.98
CA PHE A 703 -6.65 -43.51 -15.71
C PHE A 703 -6.28 -43.06 -14.30
N PHE A 704 -7.18 -42.38 -13.58
CA PHE A 704 -6.87 -41.83 -12.26
C PHE A 704 -7.82 -42.33 -11.17
N VAL A 705 -9.14 -42.13 -11.30
CA VAL A 705 -10.10 -42.46 -10.22
C VAL A 705 -10.20 -43.96 -9.95
N VAL A 706 -10.45 -44.75 -10.99
CA VAL A 706 -10.62 -46.21 -10.87
C VAL A 706 -9.30 -46.87 -10.45
N PRO A 707 -8.13 -46.56 -11.05
CA PRO A 707 -6.87 -47.15 -10.62
C PRO A 707 -6.49 -46.77 -9.19
N TYR A 708 -6.72 -45.51 -8.77
CA TYR A 708 -6.41 -45.05 -7.41
C TYR A 708 -7.25 -45.77 -6.34
N THR A 709 -8.55 -45.92 -6.57
CA THR A 709 -9.43 -46.64 -5.64
C THR A 709 -9.10 -48.12 -5.53
N LEU A 710 -8.88 -48.79 -6.67
CA LEU A 710 -8.48 -50.20 -6.70
C LEU A 710 -7.11 -50.41 -6.06
N PHE A 711 -6.17 -49.47 -6.27
CA PHE A 711 -4.86 -49.51 -5.65
C PHE A 711 -4.96 -49.48 -4.13
N LEU A 712 -5.75 -48.57 -3.54
CA LEU A 712 -5.89 -48.51 -2.08
C LEU A 712 -6.69 -49.67 -1.49
N LEU A 713 -7.69 -50.20 -2.20
CA LEU A 713 -8.48 -51.34 -1.72
C LEU A 713 -7.71 -52.66 -1.78
N CYS A 714 -7.07 -52.95 -2.92
CA CYS A 714 -6.51 -54.27 -3.20
C CYS A 714 -5.03 -54.41 -2.81
N HIS A 715 -4.36 -53.35 -2.33
CA HIS A 715 -2.93 -53.43 -2.03
C HIS A 715 -2.52 -54.53 -1.03
N PRO A 716 -3.29 -54.90 0.02
CA PRO A 716 -2.85 -55.96 0.94
C PRO A 716 -2.85 -57.33 0.28
N VAL A 717 -3.82 -57.58 -0.61
CA VAL A 717 -3.90 -58.80 -1.42
C VAL A 717 -2.76 -58.83 -2.44
N LEU A 718 -2.50 -57.69 -3.09
CA LEU A 718 -1.42 -57.54 -4.06
C LEU A 718 -0.05 -57.70 -3.39
N GLU A 719 0.18 -57.18 -2.18
CA GLU A 719 1.42 -57.37 -1.42
C GLU A 719 1.62 -58.83 -1.01
N LYS A 720 0.55 -59.51 -0.58
CA LYS A 720 0.59 -60.93 -0.16
C LYS A 720 0.81 -61.90 -1.31
N TYR A 721 0.21 -61.67 -2.49
CA TYR A 721 0.29 -62.60 -3.63
C TYR A 721 1.42 -62.26 -4.62
N LEU A 722 1.71 -60.97 -4.88
CA LEU A 722 2.72 -60.56 -5.87
C LEU A 722 4.15 -60.52 -5.32
N SER A 723 4.34 -60.60 -4.00
CA SER A 723 5.68 -60.69 -3.39
C SER A 723 6.45 -61.96 -3.79
N HIS A 724 5.76 -63.00 -4.26
CA HIS A 724 6.38 -64.23 -4.74
C HIS A 724 6.86 -64.20 -6.21
N PHE A 725 6.43 -63.22 -7.02
CA PHE A 725 6.76 -63.14 -8.45
C PHE A 725 7.88 -62.12 -8.74
N LYS A 726 8.99 -62.58 -9.33
CA LYS A 726 10.20 -61.74 -9.65
C LYS A 726 9.91 -60.49 -10.50
N LEU A 727 8.88 -60.52 -11.35
CA LEU A 727 8.48 -59.39 -12.23
C LEU A 727 7.90 -58.19 -11.46
N PHE A 728 7.36 -58.39 -10.26
CA PHE A 728 6.69 -57.35 -9.46
C PHE A 728 7.58 -56.76 -8.34
N LYS A 729 8.91 -56.82 -8.47
CA LYS A 729 9.86 -56.18 -7.54
C LYS A 729 9.62 -54.66 -7.40
N SER A 730 8.96 -54.05 -8.39
CA SER A 730 8.55 -52.65 -8.40
C SER A 730 7.45 -52.30 -7.38
N TRP A 731 6.70 -53.30 -6.87
CA TRP A 731 5.64 -53.09 -5.87
C TRP A 731 6.17 -52.48 -4.56
N SER A 732 7.42 -52.80 -4.20
CA SER A 732 8.12 -52.21 -3.04
C SER A 732 8.28 -50.69 -3.11
N ARG A 733 8.23 -50.07 -4.31
CA ARG A 733 8.34 -48.61 -4.49
C ARG A 733 7.08 -47.85 -4.08
N PHE A 734 5.94 -48.53 -4.05
CA PHE A 734 4.67 -47.95 -3.62
C PHE A 734 4.45 -48.03 -2.11
N LYS A 735 5.33 -48.73 -1.39
CA LYS A 735 5.27 -48.91 0.06
C LYS A 735 5.17 -47.59 0.84
N PRO A 736 5.95 -46.52 0.53
CA PRO A 736 5.81 -45.24 1.23
C PRO A 736 4.45 -44.56 1.05
N ILE A 737 3.82 -44.72 -0.12
CA ILE A 737 2.46 -44.20 -0.39
C ILE A 737 1.44 -45.02 0.40
N ILE A 738 1.57 -46.35 0.38
CA ILE A 738 0.69 -47.26 1.12
C ILE A 738 0.79 -47.01 2.62
N ASP A 739 2.00 -46.85 3.15
CA ASP A 739 2.24 -46.59 4.58
C ASP A 739 1.72 -45.19 4.99
N ALA A 740 1.66 -44.21 4.07
CA ALA A 740 1.04 -42.92 4.35
C ALA A 740 -0.49 -43.01 4.57
N TYR A 741 -1.18 -43.95 3.90
CA TYR A 741 -2.63 -44.15 4.10
C TYR A 741 -2.95 -45.18 5.20
N SER A 742 -2.20 -46.27 5.25
CA SER A 742 -2.51 -47.45 6.07
C SER A 742 -1.63 -47.57 7.32
N GLY A 743 -0.65 -46.68 7.52
CA GLY A 743 0.26 -46.68 8.67
C GLY A 743 -0.40 -46.79 10.06
N PRO A 744 -1.52 -46.09 10.36
CA PRO A 744 -2.14 -46.18 11.69
C PRO A 744 -2.97 -47.45 11.90
N MET A 745 -3.14 -48.31 10.88
CA MET A 745 -4.01 -49.48 10.90
C MET A 745 -3.28 -50.76 11.28
N LYS A 746 -4.02 -51.73 11.82
CA LYS A 746 -3.48 -53.08 12.02
C LYS A 746 -3.19 -53.70 10.65
N ASP A 747 -2.19 -54.57 10.59
CA ASP A 747 -1.71 -55.12 9.31
C ASP A 747 -2.78 -55.94 8.57
N GLU A 748 -3.72 -56.54 9.31
CA GLU A 748 -4.84 -57.30 8.77
C GLU A 748 -5.93 -56.43 8.12
N TYR A 749 -6.00 -55.14 8.46
CA TYR A 749 -7.06 -54.22 8.03
C TYR A 749 -6.57 -53.05 7.18
N ARG A 750 -5.38 -53.15 6.57
CA ARG A 750 -4.81 -52.07 5.75
C ARG A 750 -5.68 -51.67 4.54
N PHE A 751 -6.62 -52.52 4.09
CA PHE A 751 -7.57 -52.22 3.01
C PHE A 751 -8.65 -51.18 3.37
N TRP A 752 -8.80 -50.85 4.66
CA TRP A 752 -9.87 -49.99 5.18
C TRP A 752 -10.00 -48.61 4.50
N PRO A 753 -8.93 -47.85 4.18
CA PRO A 753 -9.05 -46.56 3.51
C PRO A 753 -9.64 -46.70 2.11
N GLY A 754 -9.30 -47.78 1.39
CA GLY A 754 -9.87 -48.09 0.08
C GLY A 754 -11.36 -48.43 0.18
N LEU A 755 -11.75 -49.18 1.21
CA LEU A 755 -13.16 -49.50 1.47
C LEU A 755 -13.98 -48.23 1.75
N LEU A 756 -13.45 -47.31 2.55
CA LEU A 756 -14.10 -46.01 2.82
C LEU A 756 -14.25 -45.18 1.53
N LEU A 757 -13.27 -45.19 0.62
CA LEU A 757 -13.39 -44.50 -0.68
C LEU A 757 -14.46 -45.12 -1.58
N VAL A 758 -14.48 -46.46 -1.68
CA VAL A 758 -15.49 -47.17 -2.48
C VAL A 758 -16.90 -46.92 -1.94
N SER A 759 -17.08 -46.89 -0.63
CA SER A 759 -18.37 -46.61 0.01
C SER A 759 -18.96 -45.23 -0.35
N ARG A 760 -18.11 -44.26 -0.74
CA ARG A 760 -18.54 -42.91 -1.14
C ARG A 760 -19.15 -42.87 -2.54
N ILE A 761 -18.78 -43.78 -3.44
CA ILE A 761 -19.21 -43.75 -4.85
C ILE A 761 -20.74 -43.93 -4.96
N PRO A 762 -21.37 -44.94 -4.33
CA PRO A 762 -22.84 -45.10 -4.38
C PRO A 762 -23.59 -43.90 -3.78
N VAL A 763 -23.07 -43.31 -2.70
CA VAL A 763 -23.67 -42.15 -2.06
C VAL A 763 -23.63 -40.93 -2.99
N LEU A 764 -22.49 -40.65 -3.63
CA LEU A 764 -22.34 -39.53 -4.56
C LEU A 764 -23.20 -39.69 -5.82
N LEU A 765 -23.29 -40.91 -6.35
CA LEU A 765 -24.18 -41.22 -7.47
C LEU A 765 -25.64 -40.96 -7.06
N THR A 766 -26.07 -41.45 -5.90
CA THR A 766 -27.46 -41.31 -5.45
C THR A 766 -27.83 -39.86 -5.18
N VAL A 767 -26.94 -39.05 -4.57
CA VAL A 767 -27.16 -37.60 -4.43
C VAL A 767 -27.34 -36.91 -5.78
N THR A 768 -26.65 -37.37 -6.82
CA THR A 768 -26.70 -36.76 -8.15
C THR A 768 -27.93 -37.21 -8.95
N PHE A 769 -28.35 -38.47 -8.81
CA PHE A 769 -29.44 -39.06 -9.62
C PHE A 769 -30.80 -39.12 -8.90
N LEU A 770 -30.84 -39.22 -7.57
CA LEU A 770 -32.02 -39.48 -6.75
C LEU A 770 -32.05 -38.52 -5.55
N LYS A 771 -32.58 -37.30 -5.78
CA LYS A 771 -32.51 -36.18 -4.83
C LYS A 771 -33.12 -36.50 -3.45
N ASN A 772 -34.18 -37.32 -3.39
CA ASN A 772 -34.90 -37.63 -2.14
C ASN A 772 -34.40 -38.88 -1.38
N GLU A 773 -33.78 -39.86 -2.04
CA GLU A 773 -33.37 -41.14 -1.42
C GLU A 773 -31.93 -41.14 -0.86
N SER A 774 -31.21 -40.02 -1.06
CA SER A 774 -29.79 -39.92 -0.74
C SER A 774 -29.49 -39.99 0.77
N HIS A 775 -30.40 -39.50 1.62
CA HIS A 775 -30.23 -39.53 3.07
C HIS A 775 -30.39 -40.94 3.64
N VAL A 776 -31.30 -41.74 3.09
CA VAL A 776 -31.53 -43.14 3.48
C VAL A 776 -30.31 -43.99 3.12
N LEU A 777 -29.77 -43.81 1.91
CA LEU A 777 -28.55 -44.52 1.51
C LEU A 777 -27.33 -44.09 2.34
N LEU A 778 -27.20 -42.79 2.65
CA LEU A 778 -26.13 -42.31 3.53
C LEU A 778 -26.19 -42.97 4.91
N LEU A 779 -27.39 -43.08 5.50
CA LEU A 779 -27.59 -43.75 6.78
C LEU A 779 -27.26 -45.26 6.69
N ALA A 780 -27.71 -45.94 5.65
CA ALA A 780 -27.44 -47.36 5.44
C ALA A 780 -25.93 -47.65 5.27
N VAL A 781 -25.22 -46.82 4.51
CA VAL A 781 -23.77 -46.97 4.30
C VAL A 781 -23.00 -46.66 5.60
N ALA A 782 -23.38 -45.60 6.32
CA ALA A 782 -22.72 -45.22 7.57
C ALA A 782 -22.90 -46.28 8.67
N THR A 783 -24.11 -46.81 8.83
CA THR A 783 -24.42 -47.88 9.78
C THR A 783 -23.72 -49.19 9.41
N PHE A 784 -23.63 -49.52 8.12
CA PHE A 784 -22.86 -50.66 7.65
C PHE A 784 -21.37 -50.54 8.01
N ILE A 785 -20.74 -49.39 7.73
CA ILE A 785 -19.32 -49.16 8.07
C ILE A 785 -19.12 -49.25 9.59
N LEU A 786 -19.99 -48.63 10.38
CA LEU A 786 -19.91 -48.63 11.85
C LEU A 786 -20.06 -50.05 12.41
N SER A 787 -20.98 -50.85 11.86
CA SER A 787 -21.13 -52.27 12.23
C SER A 787 -19.88 -53.09 11.89
N LEU A 788 -19.27 -52.83 10.74
CA LEU A 788 -18.05 -53.50 10.29
C LEU A 788 -16.84 -53.13 11.18
N SER A 789 -16.71 -51.86 11.57
CA SER A 789 -15.69 -51.40 12.53
C SER A 789 -15.82 -52.08 13.90
N PHE A 790 -17.06 -52.32 14.35
CA PHE A 790 -17.33 -53.00 15.62
C PHE A 790 -17.00 -54.50 15.54
N ILE A 791 -17.40 -55.18 14.46
CA ILE A 791 -17.10 -56.60 14.22
C ILE A 791 -15.59 -56.86 14.20
N PHE A 792 -14.80 -55.93 13.66
CA PHE A 792 -13.34 -56.04 13.60
C PHE A 792 -12.61 -55.69 14.91
N GLY A 793 -13.32 -55.36 16.00
CA GLY A 793 -12.70 -55.05 17.29
C GLY A 793 -11.74 -53.86 17.24
N GLY A 794 -11.99 -52.91 16.33
CA GLY A 794 -11.14 -51.75 16.06
C GLY A 794 -10.07 -52.02 14.99
N VAL A 795 -10.09 -51.20 13.95
CA VAL A 795 -9.23 -51.27 12.75
C VAL A 795 -7.85 -50.65 13.00
N TYR A 796 -7.77 -49.63 13.86
CA TYR A 796 -6.54 -48.89 14.15
C TYR A 796 -5.71 -49.54 15.25
N ARG A 797 -4.39 -49.31 15.18
CA ARG A 797 -3.42 -49.74 16.21
C ARG A 797 -3.63 -49.01 17.53
N LYS A 798 -3.85 -47.69 17.50
CA LYS A 798 -4.15 -46.87 18.69
C LYS A 798 -5.65 -46.89 18.98
N LYS A 799 -6.03 -47.23 20.22
CA LYS A 799 -7.44 -47.26 20.66
C LYS A 799 -8.16 -45.92 20.46
N LEU A 800 -7.46 -44.80 20.67
CA LEU A 800 -8.00 -43.45 20.49
C LEU A 800 -8.50 -43.21 19.06
N ASN A 801 -7.79 -43.70 18.04
CA ASN A 801 -8.19 -43.52 16.63
C ASN A 801 -9.49 -44.26 16.31
N ASN A 802 -9.69 -45.45 16.90
CA ASN A 802 -10.96 -46.18 16.79
C ASN A 802 -12.13 -45.43 17.45
N ILE A 803 -11.88 -44.78 18.59
CA ILE A 803 -12.89 -43.95 19.29
C ILE A 803 -13.25 -42.72 18.44
N ILE A 804 -12.25 -42.06 17.85
CA ILE A 804 -12.45 -40.88 17.01
C ILE A 804 -13.24 -41.24 15.73
N GLU A 805 -12.90 -42.33 15.05
CA GLU A 805 -13.65 -42.78 13.87
C GLU A 805 -15.09 -43.15 14.22
N PHE A 806 -15.30 -43.86 15.33
CA PHE A 806 -16.64 -44.15 15.83
C PHE A 806 -17.45 -42.88 16.13
N TRP A 807 -16.84 -41.89 16.78
CA TRP A 807 -17.48 -40.60 17.09
C TRP A 807 -17.95 -39.87 15.82
N PHE A 808 -17.11 -39.81 14.78
CA PHE A 808 -17.48 -39.16 13.52
C PHE A 808 -18.54 -39.94 12.73
N LEU A 809 -18.46 -41.27 12.68
CA LEU A 809 -19.48 -42.11 12.03
C LEU A 809 -20.82 -42.05 12.77
N LEU A 810 -20.80 -42.00 14.10
CA LEU A 810 -22.00 -41.84 14.91
C LEU A 810 -22.65 -40.47 14.66
N ASN A 811 -21.87 -39.40 14.63
CA ASN A 811 -22.36 -38.05 14.31
C ASN A 811 -23.01 -38.02 12.90
N LEU A 812 -22.38 -38.67 11.91
CA LEU A 812 -22.92 -38.80 10.57
C LEU A 812 -24.25 -39.58 10.54
N CYS A 813 -24.37 -40.67 11.32
CA CYS A 813 -25.61 -41.44 11.45
C CYS A 813 -26.73 -40.63 12.10
N ILE A 814 -26.41 -39.85 13.15
CA ILE A 814 -27.36 -38.95 13.81
C ILE A 814 -27.85 -37.90 12.82
N MET A 815 -26.94 -37.25 12.09
CA MET A 815 -27.28 -36.25 11.08
C MET A 815 -28.20 -36.83 10.00
N ALA A 816 -27.88 -38.02 9.45
CA ALA A 816 -28.71 -38.66 8.43
C ALA A 816 -30.08 -39.10 8.99
N SER A 817 -30.13 -39.64 10.22
CA SER A 817 -31.38 -40.08 10.86
C SER A 817 -32.32 -38.91 11.16
N LEU A 818 -31.79 -37.79 11.69
CA LEU A 818 -32.58 -36.59 11.97
C LEU A 818 -33.08 -35.93 10.68
N SER A 819 -32.29 -35.97 9.61
CA SER A 819 -32.70 -35.49 8.28
C SER A 819 -33.83 -36.31 7.65
N ILE A 820 -34.01 -37.58 8.06
CA ILE A 820 -35.12 -38.44 7.62
C ILE A 820 -36.33 -38.28 8.56
N ALA A 821 -36.08 -38.16 9.87
CA ALA A 821 -37.13 -38.10 10.89
C ALA A 821 -37.92 -36.78 10.88
N PHE A 822 -37.29 -35.67 10.49
CA PHE A 822 -37.95 -34.37 10.40
C PHE A 822 -38.28 -34.03 8.95
N THR A 823 -39.56 -33.76 8.67
CA THR A 823 -40.04 -33.29 7.36
C THR A 823 -40.08 -31.76 7.25
N ASP A 824 -39.86 -31.05 8.36
CA ASP A 824 -39.87 -29.58 8.45
C ASP A 824 -38.48 -29.02 8.12
N GLU A 825 -38.35 -28.34 6.98
CA GLU A 825 -37.06 -27.85 6.46
C GLU A 825 -36.32 -26.95 7.46
N SER A 826 -37.05 -26.19 8.27
CA SER A 826 -36.45 -25.31 9.28
C SER A 826 -35.74 -26.10 10.38
N LYS A 827 -36.34 -27.20 10.83
CA LYS A 827 -35.78 -28.09 11.86
C LYS A 827 -34.63 -28.92 11.32
N VAL A 828 -34.75 -29.40 10.07
CA VAL A 828 -33.67 -30.13 9.39
C VAL A 828 -32.42 -29.25 9.28
N LEU A 829 -32.57 -27.98 8.90
CA LEU A 829 -31.45 -27.04 8.79
C LEU A 829 -30.78 -26.77 10.14
N ILE A 830 -31.56 -26.59 11.22
CA ILE A 830 -31.03 -26.38 12.59
C ILE A 830 -30.21 -27.58 13.05
N TRP A 831 -30.73 -28.79 12.90
CA TRP A 831 -30.02 -30.01 13.30
C TRP A 831 -28.79 -30.28 12.45
N TYR A 832 -28.87 -30.05 11.14
CA TYR A 832 -27.73 -30.13 10.23
C TYR A 832 -26.59 -29.19 10.70
N ASN A 833 -26.91 -27.91 10.96
CA ASN A 833 -25.92 -26.95 11.44
C ASN A 833 -25.34 -27.33 12.81
N THR A 834 -26.16 -27.87 13.70
CA THR A 834 -25.71 -28.34 15.03
C THR A 834 -24.72 -29.50 14.90
N CYS A 835 -25.04 -30.52 14.09
CA CYS A 835 -24.14 -31.63 13.83
C CYS A 835 -22.83 -31.17 13.18
N LEU A 836 -22.90 -30.23 12.23
CA LEU A 836 -21.74 -29.63 11.59
C LEU A 836 -20.86 -28.85 12.59
N SER A 837 -21.46 -28.09 13.51
CA SER A 837 -20.71 -27.40 14.58
C SER A 837 -19.98 -28.38 15.50
N VAL A 838 -20.61 -29.50 15.87
CA VAL A 838 -19.96 -30.57 16.67
C VAL A 838 -18.78 -31.19 15.90
N PHE A 839 -18.93 -31.41 14.59
CA PHE A 839 -17.85 -31.88 13.74
C PHE A 839 -16.67 -30.91 13.71
N ILE A 840 -16.93 -29.63 13.44
CA ILE A 840 -15.89 -28.59 13.36
C ILE A 840 -15.18 -28.44 14.71
N PHE A 841 -15.93 -28.41 15.81
CA PHE A 841 -15.35 -28.31 17.14
C PHE A 841 -14.45 -29.51 17.47
N SER A 842 -14.91 -30.73 17.16
CA SER A 842 -14.11 -31.95 17.34
C SER A 842 -12.83 -31.91 16.51
N PHE A 843 -12.90 -31.39 15.27
CA PHE A 843 -11.73 -31.22 14.41
C PHE A 843 -10.74 -30.18 14.97
N ILE A 844 -11.23 -29.04 15.44
CA ILE A 844 -10.39 -28.00 16.07
C ILE A 844 -9.67 -28.57 17.30
N LEU A 845 -10.36 -29.33 18.15
CA LEU A 845 -9.74 -29.98 19.31
C LEU A 845 -8.60 -30.93 18.91
N ILE A 846 -8.77 -31.71 17.85
CA ILE A 846 -7.71 -32.59 17.33
C ILE A 846 -6.51 -31.77 16.85
N VAL A 847 -6.74 -30.68 16.10
CA VAL A 847 -5.67 -29.80 15.61
C VAL A 847 -4.94 -29.12 16.77
N VAL A 848 -5.67 -28.58 17.74
CA VAL A 848 -5.09 -27.95 18.94
C VAL A 848 -4.30 -28.96 19.76
N TYR A 849 -4.80 -30.18 19.92
CA TYR A 849 -4.09 -31.26 20.62
C TYR A 849 -2.74 -31.59 19.94
N HIS A 850 -2.72 -31.73 18.61
CA HIS A 850 -1.49 -32.00 17.89
C HIS A 850 -0.54 -30.80 17.85
N LEU A 851 -1.07 -29.57 17.76
CA LEU A 851 -0.28 -28.35 17.86
C LEU A 851 0.35 -28.21 19.25
N TYR A 852 -0.41 -28.49 20.31
CA TYR A 852 0.09 -28.54 21.68
C TYR A 852 1.21 -29.57 21.84
N LEU A 853 1.02 -30.79 21.33
CA LEU A 853 2.03 -31.84 21.39
C LEU A 853 3.34 -31.40 20.69
N GLN A 854 3.22 -30.81 19.49
CA GLN A 854 4.38 -30.35 18.71
C GLN A 854 5.09 -29.16 19.36
N LEU A 855 4.34 -28.23 19.96
CA LEU A 855 4.88 -27.08 20.68
C LEU A 855 5.51 -27.46 22.02
N SER A 856 4.98 -28.47 22.72
CA SER A 856 5.51 -28.94 24.02
C SER A 856 6.94 -29.49 23.94
N HIS A 857 7.36 -29.96 22.77
CA HIS A 857 8.74 -30.41 22.52
C HIS A 857 9.75 -29.26 22.31
N MET A 858 9.29 -28.01 22.13
CA MET A 858 10.17 -26.85 21.99
C MET A 858 10.49 -26.24 23.36
N LYS A 859 11.78 -26.24 23.74
CA LYS A 859 12.27 -25.65 25.02
C LYS A 859 11.83 -24.20 25.27
N CYS A 860 11.53 -23.44 24.21
CA CYS A 860 11.04 -22.06 24.30
C CYS A 860 9.56 -21.98 24.73
N PHE A 861 8.75 -22.99 24.43
CA PHE A 861 7.32 -23.02 24.74
C PHE A 861 7.06 -23.28 26.23
N ASP A 862 7.92 -24.09 26.88
CA ASP A 862 7.93 -24.30 28.34
C ASP A 862 8.15 -23.00 29.12
N VAL A 863 9.00 -22.10 28.59
CA VAL A 863 9.25 -20.77 29.17
C VAL A 863 8.03 -19.87 28.99
N LEU A 864 7.35 -19.96 27.85
CA LEU A 864 6.19 -19.14 27.51
C LEU A 864 4.95 -19.54 28.30
N ILE A 865 4.71 -20.84 28.48
CA ILE A 865 3.65 -21.38 29.37
C ILE A 865 3.94 -21.02 30.83
N LYS A 866 5.17 -21.19 31.32
CA LYS A 866 5.52 -20.77 32.68
C LYS A 866 5.30 -19.28 32.90
N LYS A 867 5.49 -18.43 31.88
CA LYS A 867 5.27 -16.99 31.96
C LYS A 867 3.79 -16.60 31.92
N LEU A 868 2.96 -17.38 31.23
CA LEU A 868 1.50 -17.19 31.20
C LEU A 868 0.83 -17.64 32.50
N PHE A 869 1.28 -18.73 33.11
CA PHE A 869 0.73 -19.23 34.38
C PHE A 869 1.35 -18.55 35.63
N LYS A 870 2.51 -17.88 35.52
CA LYS A 870 3.08 -17.11 36.66
C LYS A 870 2.32 -15.83 37.01
N LYS A 871 1.32 -15.43 36.21
CA LYS A 871 0.56 -14.20 36.47
C LYS A 871 -0.61 -14.38 37.43
N GLN A 872 -0.73 -15.55 38.08
CA GLN A 872 -1.90 -15.87 38.90
C GLN A 872 -1.61 -16.39 40.32
N ASP A 873 -0.33 -16.58 40.71
CA ASP A 873 0.03 -16.95 42.08
C ASP A 873 1.24 -16.10 42.55
N GLU A 874 0.96 -14.88 43.02
CA GLU A 874 1.81 -14.15 43.96
C GLU A 874 1.01 -13.99 45.25
N ASP A 875 1.05 -15.03 46.09
CA ASP A 875 1.01 -14.95 47.55
C ASP A 875 1.56 -16.28 48.08
N ASP A 876 2.33 -16.20 49.16
CA ASP A 876 2.99 -17.28 49.92
C ASP A 876 4.41 -17.69 49.47
N GLU A 877 5.39 -16.95 49.99
CA GLU A 877 6.72 -17.49 50.31
C GLU A 877 6.63 -18.30 51.61
N PRO A 878 7.33 -19.45 51.72
CA PRO A 878 8.40 -19.46 52.70
C PRO A 878 9.67 -20.22 52.27
N LEU A 879 10.81 -19.57 52.56
CA LEU A 879 12.03 -20.06 53.20
C LEU A 879 12.33 -21.59 53.14
N LEU A 880 13.40 -22.00 52.45
CA LEU A 880 14.56 -22.71 53.06
C LEU A 880 15.60 -23.20 52.04
N ASP A 881 16.81 -22.72 52.29
CA ASP A 881 18.10 -23.39 52.35
C ASP A 881 18.94 -23.68 51.11
N VAL A 882 20.20 -23.28 51.31
CA VAL A 882 21.36 -23.38 50.46
C VAL A 882 21.98 -24.75 50.68
N THR A 883 22.06 -25.60 49.66
CA THR A 883 23.15 -26.59 49.58
C THR A 883 23.40 -27.00 48.14
N LYS A 884 24.41 -26.38 47.52
CA LYS A 884 24.93 -26.77 46.21
C LYS A 884 26.04 -27.81 46.45
N SER A 885 25.72 -29.10 46.36
CA SER A 885 26.72 -30.16 46.40
C SER A 885 27.35 -30.35 45.02
N HIS A 886 28.66 -30.10 44.91
CA HIS A 886 29.48 -30.43 43.75
C HIS A 886 29.58 -31.97 43.58
N LEU A 887 29.37 -32.46 42.35
CA LEU A 887 29.62 -33.86 41.99
C LEU A 887 31.13 -34.11 41.83
N ILE A 888 31.62 -35.24 42.34
CA ILE A 888 33.03 -35.64 42.33
C ILE A 888 33.39 -36.37 41.02
N VAL A 889 34.62 -36.16 40.57
CA VAL A 889 35.23 -36.58 39.28
C VAL A 889 35.03 -38.06 38.90
N ASP A 890 34.85 -38.97 39.87
CA ASP A 890 34.64 -40.40 39.60
C ASP A 890 33.25 -40.75 39.04
N GLN A 891 32.27 -39.86 39.18
CA GLN A 891 30.91 -40.06 38.65
C GLN A 891 30.77 -39.61 37.19
N GLN A 892 31.68 -38.75 36.71
CA GLN A 892 31.78 -38.38 35.29
C GLN A 892 32.51 -39.44 34.44
N ARG A 893 33.36 -40.28 35.06
CA ARG A 893 34.19 -41.25 34.34
C ARG A 893 33.46 -42.55 33.93
N ARG A 894 32.27 -42.84 34.48
CA ARG A 894 31.46 -44.02 34.11
C ARG A 894 30.53 -43.82 32.91
N ALA A 895 30.42 -42.60 32.36
CA ALA A 895 29.54 -42.30 31.22
C ALA A 895 30.24 -42.42 29.84
N MET A 896 31.55 -42.69 29.79
CA MET A 896 32.33 -42.66 28.54
C MET A 896 33.26 -43.89 28.37
N VAL A 897 32.74 -45.12 28.39
CA VAL A 897 33.34 -46.25 27.64
C VAL A 897 32.27 -47.32 27.39
N PRO A 898 31.98 -47.74 26.15
CA PRO A 898 31.13 -48.91 25.90
C PRO A 898 31.96 -50.19 25.96
N SER A 899 31.64 -51.10 26.90
CA SER A 899 32.19 -52.46 26.91
C SER A 899 31.45 -53.32 25.89
N SER A 900 32.21 -53.93 24.99
CA SER A 900 31.78 -54.89 24.00
C SER A 900 31.38 -56.24 24.60
N THR A 901 30.70 -57.03 23.74
CA THR A 901 30.37 -58.47 23.83
C THR A 901 29.26 -58.89 24.80
N ASP A 902 28.03 -58.98 24.28
CA ASP A 902 27.40 -60.30 24.15
C ASP A 902 26.32 -60.34 23.05
N VAL A 903 26.34 -61.41 22.27
CA VAL A 903 25.53 -61.64 21.06
C VAL A 903 24.41 -62.61 21.38
N ARG A 904 23.12 -62.20 21.29
CA ARG A 904 22.07 -62.96 20.57
C ARG A 904 20.67 -62.30 20.56
N ARG A 905 20.18 -62.16 19.31
CA ARG A 905 18.80 -62.35 18.82
C ARG A 905 17.64 -61.68 19.59
N CYS A 906 17.20 -60.54 19.08
CA CYS A 906 15.78 -60.35 18.71
C CYS A 906 15.69 -59.45 17.47
N ALA A 907 14.88 -59.89 16.52
CA ALA A 907 14.64 -59.21 15.26
C ALA A 907 13.38 -58.35 15.39
N SER A 908 13.54 -57.03 15.27
CA SER A 908 12.49 -56.14 14.77
C SER A 908 13.18 -54.89 14.24
N ARG A 909 13.24 -54.78 12.90
CA ARG A 909 13.57 -53.53 12.24
C ARG A 909 12.45 -52.56 12.55
N GLU A 910 12.69 -51.67 13.50
CA GLU A 910 11.80 -50.57 13.86
C GLU A 910 11.54 -49.67 12.64
N SER A 911 10.26 -49.38 12.45
CA SER A 911 9.73 -48.49 11.44
C SER A 911 9.93 -47.05 11.89
N VAL A 912 10.26 -46.15 10.96
CA VAL A 912 10.58 -44.71 11.16
C VAL A 912 9.33 -43.88 11.52
N VAL A 913 8.37 -44.46 12.25
CA VAL A 913 7.10 -43.82 12.63
C VAL A 913 6.89 -43.81 14.16
N GLU A 914 7.86 -44.27 14.96
CA GLU A 914 7.77 -44.24 16.44
C GLU A 914 8.49 -43.07 17.11
N LEU A 915 8.70 -41.97 16.39
CA LEU A 915 9.19 -40.72 16.98
C LEU A 915 8.23 -39.56 16.69
N PHE A 916 6.94 -39.77 17.02
CA PHE A 916 5.95 -38.73 17.30
C PHE A 916 4.85 -39.22 18.25
#